data_AF-A0AAY4DGC0-F1
#
_entry.id   AF-A0AAY4DGC0-F1
#
_cell.length_a   1.000
_cell.length_b   1.000
_cell.length_c   1.000
_cell.angle_alpha   90.00
_cell.angle_beta   90.00
_cell.angle_gamma   90.00
#
_symmetry.space_group_name_H-M   'P 1'
#
loop_
_entity.id
_entity.type
_entity.pdbx_description
1 polymer ?
#
loop_
_entity_poly.entity_id
_entity_poly.type
_entity_poly.pdbx_seq_one_letter_code
_entity_poly.pdbx_strand_id
1 'polypeptide(L)'
;METARALLLCWATSCAWPAVAAATSRLKSPALPILSEREPLPSKGVSGCSFGGRFYSLQDTWHPDLGEPFGIMHCVKCICEPQRSKRKVYGKVSCKNIKQDCPEPNCDDPVLQPGHCCKSCPNGESDRQPMETLFDGYEYFQEKEGDLQKSYNDRSYLSSEDMTPGERTDFVALLTGLQDSWMPTSSGVARARFTLTRTSLSFSITSQRMGQPSKVVLINSDGSTVFEYRVPRTDTDVICGVWKNMLKSHIQQVQAEQIRVSLVTASGRREEIQGKIIKHRALFAETFSATLTSDKEHAGMGGIAMLTLSDTENNLHFILILQGLIKPTHTGEWVHTLLQSESRLHHLLREMRANITSYDPDFAEVFTDLNSRELFWLSRGQLQIAVETEGNDPNQISGFITGRKSCDTLQSVMSSSEALTPGKTGAVGSAILHLHDNGTLHYQVQVAGVASKVIGVTIEQKPQRRSKRSVLYDLTDAFSPSLGGGHAQGILGRVEARHIHMLLQNELFINTVTATHPDGELRGQIHSLLYGGLDARRHEMPFLLAGQFVSPPVWTSAAGHAWVSVDEQCHLHYEIVVNGLSKSDDLTINAHLHGLAEIVDMDDSSTNHKRLLTGFYGSQVGYYTDSCNRKICFAKSYSGES
;
A
#
# COMPACT_ATOMS: atom_id res chain seq x y z
N MET A 1 26.55 77.66 -34.52
CA MET A 1 27.78 77.42 -35.28
C MET A 1 27.59 76.11 -36.03
N GLU A 2 27.38 76.27 -37.34
CA GLU A 2 27.85 75.45 -38.47
C GLU A 2 27.93 73.91 -38.32
N THR A 3 27.11 73.17 -39.08
CA THR A 3 27.47 72.34 -40.28
C THR A 3 27.96 70.94 -39.86
N ALA A 4 27.82 69.82 -40.59
CA ALA A 4 27.19 69.34 -41.82
C ALA A 4 27.23 67.79 -41.71
N ARG A 5 26.25 67.02 -42.21
CA ARG A 5 26.32 66.22 -43.47
C ARG A 5 27.78 65.82 -43.84
N ALA A 6 28.15 64.58 -44.18
CA ALA A 6 27.44 63.53 -44.92
C ALA A 6 28.46 62.41 -45.27
N LEU A 7 27.95 61.17 -45.52
CA LEU A 7 28.40 60.18 -46.54
C LEU A 7 29.86 59.64 -46.41
N LEU A 8 30.32 58.45 -46.82
CA LEU A 8 29.84 57.20 -47.43
C LEU A 8 31.13 56.34 -47.62
N LEU A 9 30.99 55.02 -47.80
CA LEU A 9 31.93 54.11 -48.51
C LEU A 9 33.27 53.79 -47.80
N CYS A 10 33.85 52.58 -47.79
CA CYS A 10 33.75 51.38 -48.63
C CYS A 10 34.46 50.18 -47.95
N TRP A 11 33.94 48.97 -48.20
CA TRP A 11 34.65 47.69 -48.49
C TRP A 11 35.45 47.01 -47.36
N ALA A 12 34.95 45.91 -46.79
CA ALA A 12 35.04 44.52 -47.26
C ALA A 12 36.45 43.90 -47.15
N THR A 13 36.66 43.02 -46.16
CA THR A 13 36.98 41.58 -46.35
C THR A 13 37.31 40.87 -45.03
N SER A 14 36.65 39.72 -44.85
CA SER A 14 37.16 38.46 -44.30
C SER A 14 37.92 38.42 -42.96
N CYS A 15 37.27 37.85 -41.94
CA CYS A 15 37.82 36.73 -41.17
C CYS A 15 36.67 35.98 -40.49
N ALA A 16 36.55 34.70 -40.86
CA ALA A 16 35.61 33.76 -40.29
C ALA A 16 36.24 33.05 -39.09
N TRP A 17 35.36 32.59 -38.20
CA TRP A 17 35.47 31.51 -37.19
C TRP A 17 35.67 31.90 -35.71
N PRO A 18 35.13 31.10 -34.76
CA PRO A 18 34.07 30.08 -34.87
C PRO A 18 32.92 30.26 -33.88
N ALA A 19 31.75 29.78 -34.31
CA ALA A 19 30.64 29.45 -33.42
C ALA A 19 31.06 28.29 -32.53
N VAL A 20 31.10 28.52 -31.21
CA VAL A 20 31.22 27.45 -30.22
C VAL A 20 29.86 26.76 -30.17
N ALA A 21 29.74 25.67 -30.93
CA ALA A 21 28.67 24.70 -30.75
C ALA A 21 28.92 23.97 -29.42
N ALA A 22 28.18 24.34 -28.37
CA ALA A 22 28.08 23.53 -27.17
C ALA A 22 27.26 22.28 -27.51
N ALA A 23 27.95 21.23 -27.92
CA ALA A 23 27.42 19.88 -27.95
C ALA A 23 27.22 19.40 -26.51
N THR A 24 26.04 19.60 -25.95
CA THR A 24 25.62 18.88 -24.75
C THR A 24 25.37 17.43 -25.12
N SER A 25 26.33 16.58 -24.77
CA SER A 25 26.19 15.13 -24.75
C SER A 25 24.92 14.74 -23.98
N ARG A 26 23.99 14.03 -24.63
CA ARG A 26 22.93 13.28 -23.93
C ARG A 26 23.61 12.27 -23.00
N LEU A 27 23.73 12.62 -21.72
CA LEU A 27 23.81 11.61 -20.67
C LEU A 27 22.48 10.83 -20.73
N LYS A 28 22.58 9.52 -20.96
CA LYS A 28 21.47 8.60 -20.78
C LYS A 28 20.92 8.82 -19.38
N SER A 29 19.67 9.26 -19.30
CA SER A 29 18.90 9.22 -18.06
C SER A 29 18.91 7.79 -17.52
N PRO A 30 19.13 7.58 -16.21
CA PRO A 30 18.85 6.28 -15.60
C PRO A 30 17.38 5.92 -15.88
N ALA A 31 17.12 4.66 -16.23
CA ALA A 31 15.78 4.19 -16.51
C ALA A 31 14.87 4.47 -15.30
N LEU A 32 13.72 5.09 -15.56
CA LEU A 32 12.70 5.36 -14.56
C LEU A 32 12.17 4.02 -14.01
N PRO A 33 12.02 3.87 -12.68
CA PRO A 33 11.59 2.61 -12.06
C PRO A 33 10.08 2.34 -12.12
N ILE A 34 9.27 3.24 -12.70
CA ILE A 34 7.84 3.00 -12.92
C ILE A 34 7.48 3.53 -14.31
N LEU A 35 7.12 2.62 -15.21
CA LEU A 35 6.51 2.94 -16.49
C LEU A 35 4.99 2.76 -16.37
N SER A 36 4.23 3.54 -17.14
CA SER A 36 2.81 3.25 -17.42
C SER A 36 2.72 1.87 -18.05
N GLU A 37 2.32 0.87 -17.26
CA GLU A 37 2.00 -0.45 -17.78
C GLU A 37 0.55 -0.48 -18.26
N ARG A 38 0.33 -0.02 -19.48
CA ARG A 38 -0.48 -0.85 -20.38
C ARG A 38 0.50 -1.86 -20.96
N GLU A 39 0.55 -3.04 -20.36
CA GLU A 39 1.13 -4.21 -21.02
C GLU A 39 0.49 -4.27 -22.42
N PRO A 40 1.25 -4.10 -23.52
CA PRO A 40 0.68 -4.29 -24.83
C PRO A 40 0.31 -5.77 -24.90
N LEU A 41 -0.99 -6.07 -24.89
CA LEU A 41 -1.49 -7.35 -25.36
C LEU A 41 -0.70 -7.69 -26.63
N PRO A 42 -0.07 -8.87 -26.74
CA PRO A 42 0.76 -9.18 -27.89
C PRO A 42 -0.09 -9.03 -29.14
N SER A 43 0.24 -7.98 -29.89
CA SER A 43 -0.40 -7.65 -31.15
C SER A 43 -0.24 -8.87 -32.05
N LYS A 44 -1.36 -9.31 -32.63
CA LYS A 44 -1.38 -10.40 -33.61
C LYS A 44 -0.29 -10.16 -34.66
N GLY A 45 0.83 -10.88 -34.60
CA GLY A 45 1.87 -10.77 -35.62
C GLY A 45 3.33 -11.07 -35.22
N VAL A 46 3.69 -11.11 -33.93
CA VAL A 46 5.10 -11.35 -33.54
C VAL A 46 5.49 -12.80 -33.81
N SER A 47 6.51 -12.99 -34.65
CA SER A 47 7.05 -14.32 -34.96
C SER A 47 8.00 -14.74 -33.84
N GLY A 48 7.67 -15.80 -33.11
CA GLY A 48 8.46 -16.34 -32.00
C GLY A 48 7.94 -17.70 -31.55
N CYS A 49 8.48 -18.23 -30.45
CA CYS A 49 8.13 -19.53 -29.91
C CYS A 49 7.37 -19.38 -28.58
N SER A 50 6.36 -20.22 -28.34
CA SER A 50 5.75 -20.34 -27.01
C SER A 50 6.12 -21.69 -26.40
N PHE A 51 6.61 -21.68 -25.15
CA PHE A 51 6.99 -22.88 -24.40
C PHE A 51 6.73 -22.66 -22.92
N GLY A 52 6.02 -23.59 -22.26
CA GLY A 52 5.77 -23.52 -20.80
C GLY A 52 5.01 -22.27 -20.33
N GLY A 53 4.11 -21.73 -21.15
CA GLY A 53 3.35 -20.50 -20.82
C GLY A 53 4.13 -19.19 -20.99
N ARG A 54 5.41 -19.25 -21.41
CA ARG A 54 6.25 -18.08 -21.73
C ARG A 54 6.44 -17.95 -23.24
N PHE A 55 6.68 -16.72 -23.71
CA PHE A 55 6.99 -16.42 -25.10
C PHE A 55 8.48 -16.09 -25.25
N TYR A 56 9.10 -16.63 -26.29
CA TYR A 56 10.51 -16.47 -26.64
C TYR A 56 10.62 -15.89 -28.04
N SER A 57 11.48 -14.90 -28.21
CA SER A 57 11.79 -14.31 -29.51
C SER A 57 12.62 -15.28 -30.35
N LEU A 58 12.63 -15.08 -31.68
CA LEU A 58 13.48 -15.89 -32.56
C LEU A 58 14.94 -15.76 -32.14
N GLN A 59 15.64 -16.89 -32.06
CA GLN A 59 17.03 -17.07 -31.59
C GLN A 59 17.26 -16.99 -30.07
N ASP A 60 16.22 -16.75 -29.26
CA ASP A 60 16.37 -16.84 -27.81
C ASP A 60 16.77 -18.25 -27.38
N THR A 61 17.68 -18.35 -26.40
CA THR A 61 18.09 -19.62 -25.80
C THR A 61 17.84 -19.64 -24.30
N TRP A 62 17.28 -20.73 -23.78
CA TRP A 62 16.95 -20.88 -22.35
C TRP A 62 17.06 -22.33 -21.86
N HIS A 63 17.09 -22.50 -20.54
CA HIS A 63 16.91 -23.80 -19.89
C HIS A 63 15.43 -23.97 -19.50
N PRO A 64 14.75 -25.04 -19.92
CA PRO A 64 13.32 -25.19 -19.65
C PRO A 64 13.08 -25.48 -18.17
N ASP A 65 12.08 -24.80 -17.63
CA ASP A 65 11.53 -25.07 -16.30
C ASP A 65 10.29 -25.94 -16.46
N LEU A 66 10.32 -27.14 -15.88
CA LEU A 66 9.21 -28.10 -15.95
C LEU A 66 8.24 -27.96 -14.76
N GLY A 67 8.46 -27.01 -13.86
CA GLY A 67 7.65 -26.83 -12.65
C GLY A 67 7.93 -27.93 -11.61
N GLU A 68 7.28 -27.83 -10.45
CA GLU A 68 7.44 -28.82 -9.38
C GLU A 68 6.91 -30.20 -9.81
N PRO A 69 7.62 -31.31 -9.51
CA PRO A 69 8.82 -31.42 -8.65
C PRO A 69 10.18 -31.28 -9.38
N PHE A 70 10.19 -31.02 -10.68
CA PHE A 70 11.39 -31.18 -11.52
C PHE A 70 12.24 -29.90 -11.69
N GLY A 71 11.62 -28.72 -11.62
CA GLY A 71 12.31 -27.43 -11.71
C GLY A 71 13.06 -27.19 -13.02
N ILE A 72 14.13 -26.38 -12.96
CA ILE A 72 14.91 -25.95 -14.13
C ILE A 72 15.90 -27.04 -14.57
N MET A 73 15.80 -27.45 -15.83
CA MET A 73 16.69 -28.44 -16.43
C MET A 73 17.97 -27.79 -16.97
N HIS A 74 18.95 -27.54 -16.10
CA HIS A 74 20.20 -26.84 -16.43
C HIS A 74 21.05 -27.49 -17.53
N CYS A 75 20.85 -28.78 -17.84
CA CYS A 75 21.56 -29.50 -18.91
C CYS A 75 20.82 -29.55 -20.25
N VAL A 76 19.67 -28.90 -20.39
CA VAL A 76 18.91 -28.85 -21.64
C VAL A 76 18.85 -27.41 -22.11
N LYS A 77 19.48 -27.12 -23.24
CA LYS A 77 19.41 -25.78 -23.85
C LYS A 77 18.40 -25.80 -24.99
N CYS A 78 17.32 -25.07 -24.82
CA CYS A 78 16.31 -24.81 -25.84
C CYS A 78 16.66 -23.55 -26.61
N ILE A 79 16.41 -23.55 -27.93
CA ILE A 79 16.53 -22.39 -28.81
C ILE A 79 15.27 -22.24 -29.66
N CYS A 80 14.83 -21.01 -29.90
CA CYS A 80 13.76 -20.71 -30.84
C CYS A 80 14.31 -20.55 -32.27
N GLU A 81 14.26 -21.60 -33.09
CA GLU A 81 14.77 -21.56 -34.46
C GLU A 81 13.75 -20.97 -35.43
N PRO A 82 14.13 -20.01 -36.29
CA PRO A 82 13.25 -19.48 -37.33
C PRO A 82 13.07 -20.51 -38.45
N GLN A 83 11.82 -20.92 -38.70
CA GLN A 83 11.46 -21.80 -39.82
C GLN A 83 10.75 -20.98 -40.90
N ARG A 84 11.20 -21.13 -42.16
CA ARG A 84 10.61 -20.43 -43.31
C ARG A 84 9.61 -21.35 -44.01
N SER A 85 8.33 -20.98 -43.99
CA SER A 85 7.33 -21.51 -44.92
C SER A 85 6.92 -20.42 -45.90
N LYS A 86 6.48 -20.79 -47.11
CA LYS A 86 6.49 -20.00 -48.37
C LYS A 86 5.95 -18.56 -48.31
N ARG A 87 5.30 -18.09 -47.24
CA ARG A 87 4.91 -16.68 -47.00
C ARG A 87 4.95 -16.20 -45.52
N LYS A 88 5.49 -16.96 -44.57
CA LYS A 88 5.52 -16.58 -43.13
C LYS A 88 6.69 -17.23 -42.38
N VAL A 89 7.38 -16.46 -41.54
CA VAL A 89 8.41 -16.97 -40.61
C VAL A 89 7.71 -17.33 -39.31
N TYR A 90 7.92 -18.54 -38.80
CA TYR A 90 7.44 -18.95 -37.48
C TYR A 90 8.58 -19.54 -36.67
N GLY A 91 8.52 -19.41 -35.35
CA GLY A 91 9.52 -19.99 -34.45
C GLY A 91 9.20 -21.46 -34.14
N LYS A 92 10.20 -22.34 -34.22
CA LYS A 92 10.12 -23.71 -33.73
C LYS A 92 11.13 -23.90 -32.60
N VAL A 93 10.66 -24.39 -31.45
CA VAL A 93 11.53 -24.72 -30.33
C VAL A 93 12.34 -25.97 -30.66
N SER A 94 13.66 -25.88 -30.49
CA SER A 94 14.64 -26.95 -30.67
C SER A 94 15.45 -27.06 -29.39
N CYS A 95 15.30 -28.16 -28.65
CA CYS A 95 16.02 -28.37 -27.39
C CYS A 95 17.06 -29.47 -27.55
N LYS A 96 18.29 -29.21 -27.10
CA LYS A 96 19.40 -30.17 -27.13
C LYS A 96 19.99 -30.34 -25.75
N ASN A 97 20.42 -31.56 -25.44
CA ASN A 97 21.13 -31.84 -24.20
C ASN A 97 22.60 -31.43 -24.37
N ILE A 98 23.05 -30.48 -23.55
CA ILE A 98 24.40 -29.90 -23.63
C ILE A 98 25.41 -30.60 -22.71
N LYS A 99 25.02 -31.68 -22.03
CA LYS A 99 25.90 -32.43 -21.11
C LYS A 99 27.13 -33.02 -21.80
N GLN A 100 27.04 -33.31 -23.10
CA GLN A 100 28.16 -33.83 -23.91
C GLN A 100 29.05 -32.71 -24.47
N ASP A 101 28.58 -31.46 -24.46
CA ASP A 101 29.34 -30.29 -24.93
C ASP A 101 30.16 -29.65 -23.80
N CYS A 102 30.16 -30.25 -22.60
CA CYS A 102 30.92 -29.76 -21.47
C CYS A 102 32.43 -29.95 -21.73
N PRO A 103 33.25 -28.90 -21.55
CA PRO A 103 34.71 -29.02 -21.67
C PRO A 103 35.25 -29.98 -20.60
N GLU A 104 36.22 -30.82 -20.96
CA GLU A 104 36.86 -31.74 -20.01
C GLU A 104 37.69 -30.94 -18.98
N PRO A 105 37.37 -31.05 -17.68
CA PRO A 105 38.09 -30.33 -16.63
C PRO A 105 39.45 -30.96 -16.37
N ASN A 106 40.50 -30.14 -16.25
CA ASN A 106 41.89 -30.58 -16.15
C ASN A 106 42.35 -30.82 -14.70
N CYS A 107 41.56 -31.58 -13.93
CA CYS A 107 41.86 -31.95 -12.54
C CYS A 107 41.36 -33.36 -12.23
N ASP A 108 41.94 -33.97 -11.19
CA ASP A 108 41.66 -35.35 -10.82
C ASP A 108 40.25 -35.57 -10.22
N ASP A 109 39.61 -34.54 -9.64
CA ASP A 109 38.28 -34.66 -9.02
C ASP A 109 37.34 -33.46 -9.32
N PRO A 110 36.68 -33.43 -10.49
CA PRO A 110 35.77 -32.35 -10.88
C PRO A 110 34.36 -32.50 -10.26
N VAL A 111 33.86 -31.42 -9.64
CA VAL A 111 32.60 -31.37 -8.87
C VAL A 111 31.49 -30.62 -9.64
N LEU A 112 30.24 -31.07 -9.56
CA LEU A 112 29.07 -30.41 -10.18
C LEU A 112 28.41 -29.45 -9.19
N GLN A 113 28.37 -28.15 -9.50
CA GLN A 113 27.75 -27.15 -8.63
C GLN A 113 26.22 -27.04 -8.82
N PRO A 114 25.47 -26.66 -7.76
CA PRO A 114 24.02 -26.42 -7.87
C PRO A 114 23.69 -25.41 -8.97
N GLY A 115 22.68 -25.70 -9.79
CA GLY A 115 22.25 -24.82 -10.89
C GLY A 115 23.13 -24.82 -12.15
N HIS A 116 24.14 -25.70 -12.24
CA HIS A 116 25.07 -25.78 -13.39
C HIS A 116 25.03 -27.17 -14.04
N CYS A 117 25.32 -27.24 -15.36
CA CYS A 117 25.37 -28.52 -16.07
C CYS A 117 26.77 -29.17 -16.11
N CYS A 118 27.84 -28.37 -16.18
CA CYS A 118 29.21 -28.88 -16.33
C CYS A 118 29.95 -28.92 -15.00
N LYS A 119 30.85 -29.91 -14.84
CA LYS A 119 31.69 -30.07 -13.64
C LYS A 119 32.90 -29.14 -13.68
N SER A 120 33.28 -28.58 -12.53
CA SER A 120 34.42 -27.69 -12.37
C SER A 120 35.39 -28.19 -11.30
N CYS A 121 36.67 -27.80 -11.42
CA CYS A 121 37.73 -28.21 -10.50
C CYS A 121 37.74 -27.36 -9.23
N PRO A 122 37.83 -27.95 -8.03
CA PRO A 122 38.08 -27.23 -6.80
C PRO A 122 39.60 -27.12 -6.55
N ASN A 123 40.22 -25.94 -6.68
CA ASN A 123 41.66 -25.74 -6.40
C ASN A 123 41.91 -24.78 -5.23
N GLY A 124 42.86 -25.16 -4.36
CA GLY A 124 43.60 -24.28 -3.44
C GLY A 124 44.93 -23.76 -4.05
N GLU A 125 45.47 -22.67 -3.48
CA GLU A 125 46.36 -21.66 -4.07
C GLU A 125 47.88 -21.98 -4.25
N SER A 126 48.44 -21.57 -5.40
CA SER A 126 49.63 -20.69 -5.59
C SER A 126 49.71 -20.40 -7.11
N ASP A 127 49.57 -19.20 -7.66
CA ASP A 127 50.32 -17.96 -7.45
C ASP A 127 49.48 -16.74 -7.88
N ARG A 128 49.82 -15.56 -7.35
CA ARG A 128 48.99 -14.35 -7.16
C ARG A 128 48.59 -13.59 -8.43
N GLN A 129 47.29 -13.25 -8.57
CA GLN A 129 46.72 -11.88 -8.42
C GLN A 129 45.21 -11.84 -8.78
N PRO A 130 44.41 -10.90 -8.21
CA PRO A 130 43.32 -11.26 -7.30
C PRO A 130 41.93 -11.05 -7.89
N MET A 131 41.04 -12.03 -7.68
CA MET A 131 39.59 -11.82 -7.79
C MET A 131 38.88 -12.68 -6.75
N GLU A 132 38.35 -11.98 -5.74
CA GLU A 132 37.73 -12.49 -4.53
C GLU A 132 36.45 -13.29 -4.82
N THR A 133 36.39 -14.54 -4.34
CA THR A 133 35.14 -15.14 -3.83
C THR A 133 35.46 -16.14 -2.72
N LEU A 134 34.90 -15.84 -1.54
CA LEU A 134 34.40 -16.71 -0.46
C LEU A 134 35.16 -17.99 -0.05
N PHE A 135 35.44 -18.12 1.26
CA PHE A 135 35.17 -19.37 1.99
C PHE A 135 34.65 -19.13 3.41
N ASP A 136 33.89 -20.12 3.86
CA ASP A 136 32.81 -20.13 4.83
C ASP A 136 33.20 -20.87 6.14
N GLY A 137 32.57 -20.49 7.27
CA GLY A 137 32.68 -21.09 8.61
C GLY A 137 33.95 -20.70 9.38
N TYR A 138 33.94 -20.17 10.60
CA TYR A 138 33.04 -20.32 11.74
C TYR A 138 33.28 -19.15 12.73
N GLU A 139 32.28 -18.92 13.58
CA GLU A 139 32.33 -18.25 14.90
C GLU A 139 32.26 -16.71 15.02
N TYR A 140 31.37 -16.34 15.94
CA TYR A 140 31.22 -15.07 16.64
C TYR A 140 30.67 -13.86 15.87
N PHE A 141 29.37 -13.60 16.09
CA PHE A 141 28.72 -12.33 15.83
C PHE A 141 29.42 -11.19 16.59
N GLN A 142 30.43 -10.57 15.98
CA GLN A 142 30.75 -9.16 16.20
C GLN A 142 30.25 -8.38 14.98
N GLU A 143 29.19 -7.61 15.19
CA GLU A 143 28.64 -6.65 14.25
C GLU A 143 29.73 -5.64 13.85
N LYS A 144 30.23 -5.73 12.61
CA LYS A 144 31.02 -4.64 12.01
C LYS A 144 30.08 -3.62 11.38
N GLU A 145 30.10 -2.46 12.01
CA GLU A 145 29.64 -1.14 11.58
C GLU A 145 30.20 -0.84 10.17
N GLY A 146 29.38 -0.93 9.11
CA GLY A 146 29.86 -0.70 7.73
C GLY A 146 28.84 -0.82 6.59
N ASP A 147 27.75 -1.56 6.74
CA ASP A 147 26.72 -1.74 5.68
C ASP A 147 25.51 -0.80 5.81
N LEU A 148 25.71 0.36 6.41
CA LEU A 148 24.70 1.43 6.50
C LEU A 148 24.65 2.27 5.21
N GLN A 149 24.56 1.69 4.01
CA GLN A 149 24.13 2.44 2.82
C GLN A 149 23.76 1.56 1.59
N LYS A 150 23.08 0.41 1.78
CA LYS A 150 22.27 -0.14 0.67
C LYS A 150 20.95 0.62 0.64
N SER A 151 20.69 1.32 -0.46
CA SER A 151 19.62 2.30 -0.65
C SER A 151 18.27 1.80 -0.15
N TYR A 152 17.73 2.51 0.84
CA TYR A 152 16.44 2.28 1.47
C TYR A 152 15.24 2.40 0.50
N ASN A 153 15.45 3.01 -0.68
CA ASN A 153 14.42 3.24 -1.70
C ASN A 153 13.81 1.98 -2.34
N ASP A 154 14.39 0.79 -2.14
CA ASP A 154 13.89 -0.46 -2.76
C ASP A 154 13.04 -1.31 -1.81
N ARG A 155 12.89 -0.90 -0.53
CA ARG A 155 12.14 -1.66 0.47
C ARG A 155 10.64 -1.40 0.47
N SER A 156 10.20 -0.26 -0.08
CA SER A 156 8.77 0.04 -0.32
C SER A 156 8.13 -0.87 -1.38
N TYR A 157 8.94 -1.61 -2.15
CA TYR A 157 8.48 -2.63 -3.10
C TYR A 157 8.49 -4.07 -2.53
N LEU A 158 9.07 -4.29 -1.34
CA LEU A 158 9.31 -5.62 -0.76
C LEU A 158 8.65 -5.86 0.60
N SER A 159 7.63 -5.07 0.99
CA SER A 159 6.70 -5.46 2.09
C SER A 159 5.72 -6.57 1.66
N SER A 160 6.12 -7.40 0.68
CA SER A 160 5.43 -8.60 0.22
C SER A 160 5.76 -9.83 1.05
N GLU A 161 6.73 -9.77 1.98
CA GLU A 161 7.18 -10.96 2.72
C GLU A 161 6.34 -11.31 3.96
N ASP A 162 5.52 -10.39 4.48
CA ASP A 162 4.56 -10.67 5.57
C ASP A 162 3.10 -10.83 5.10
N MET A 163 2.84 -10.69 3.79
CA MET A 163 1.52 -10.92 3.20
C MET A 163 1.65 -11.93 2.06
N THR A 164 1.14 -13.14 2.27
CA THR A 164 1.10 -14.18 1.24
C THR A 164 0.57 -13.60 -0.09
N PRO A 165 1.32 -13.69 -1.20
CA PRO A 165 0.89 -13.18 -2.50
C PRO A 165 -0.40 -13.87 -2.93
N GLY A 166 -1.54 -13.18 -2.82
CA GLY A 166 -2.85 -13.70 -3.25
C GLY A 166 -4.07 -13.37 -2.39
N GLU A 167 -3.94 -12.69 -1.24
CA GLU A 167 -5.10 -12.45 -0.37
C GLU A 167 -5.88 -11.16 -0.63
N ARG A 168 -5.24 -10.09 -1.13
CA ARG A 168 -5.87 -8.76 -1.29
C ARG A 168 -5.46 -8.08 -2.59
N THR A 169 -6.42 -7.45 -3.27
CA THR A 169 -6.17 -6.64 -4.48
C THR A 169 -6.96 -5.34 -4.42
N ASP A 170 -6.28 -4.21 -4.65
CA ASP A 170 -6.86 -2.88 -4.57
C ASP A 170 -7.23 -2.31 -5.94
N PHE A 171 -8.34 -1.58 -5.96
CA PHE A 171 -8.89 -0.89 -7.13
C PHE A 171 -9.29 0.53 -6.76
N VAL A 172 -9.36 1.38 -7.76
CA VAL A 172 -9.81 2.77 -7.63
C VAL A 172 -10.81 3.10 -8.72
N ALA A 173 -11.70 4.04 -8.45
CA ALA A 173 -12.55 4.66 -9.45
C ALA A 173 -12.62 6.17 -9.21
N LEU A 174 -12.47 6.93 -10.29
CA LEU A 174 -12.84 8.34 -10.38
C LEU A 174 -14.28 8.39 -10.90
N LEU A 175 -15.18 9.03 -10.14
CA LEU A 175 -16.56 9.23 -10.53
C LEU A 175 -16.78 10.69 -10.86
N THR A 176 -17.29 10.96 -12.06
CA THR A 176 -17.70 12.30 -12.50
C THR A 176 -19.10 12.26 -13.11
N GLY A 177 -19.67 13.42 -13.40
CA GLY A 177 -20.97 13.53 -14.08
C GLY A 177 -20.97 12.87 -15.45
N LEU A 178 -22.11 12.25 -15.82
CA LEU A 178 -22.30 11.61 -17.12
C LEU A 178 -22.15 12.60 -18.28
N GLN A 179 -21.25 12.30 -19.21
CA GLN A 179 -20.95 13.15 -20.38
C GLN A 179 -21.87 12.89 -21.58
N ASP A 180 -22.59 11.75 -21.60
CA ASP A 180 -23.50 11.33 -22.68
C ASP A 180 -24.90 12.00 -22.64
N SER A 181 -25.13 12.89 -21.67
CA SER A 181 -26.37 13.67 -21.57
C SER A 181 -26.14 15.07 -22.13
N TRP A 182 -27.10 15.64 -22.88
CA TRP A 182 -27.02 16.98 -23.49
C TRP A 182 -26.71 18.14 -22.50
N MET A 183 -26.72 17.89 -21.19
CA MET A 183 -26.13 18.75 -20.16
C MET A 183 -25.52 17.87 -19.04
N PRO A 184 -24.28 18.13 -18.56
CA PRO A 184 -23.78 17.51 -17.35
C PRO A 184 -24.66 17.95 -16.17
N THR A 185 -25.25 17.01 -15.44
CA THR A 185 -26.25 17.33 -14.40
C THR A 185 -25.64 17.52 -13.01
N SER A 186 -24.36 17.17 -12.81
CA SER A 186 -23.69 17.28 -11.51
C SER A 186 -22.28 17.84 -11.65
N SER A 187 -21.90 18.68 -10.68
CA SER A 187 -20.51 19.14 -10.47
C SER A 187 -19.74 18.22 -9.53
N GLY A 188 -20.37 17.12 -9.09
CA GLY A 188 -19.83 16.18 -8.13
C GLY A 188 -18.65 15.41 -8.71
N VAL A 189 -17.62 15.27 -7.88
CA VAL A 189 -16.51 14.35 -8.14
C VAL A 189 -16.37 13.46 -6.92
N ALA A 190 -16.27 12.16 -7.14
CA ALA A 190 -15.99 11.23 -6.07
C ALA A 190 -14.81 10.33 -6.40
N ARG A 191 -14.11 9.97 -5.34
CA ARG A 191 -13.06 8.97 -5.34
C ARG A 191 -13.57 7.75 -4.61
N ALA A 192 -13.52 6.59 -5.26
CA ALA A 192 -13.84 5.32 -4.63
C ALA A 192 -12.61 4.43 -4.61
N ARG A 193 -12.26 3.89 -3.43
CA ARG A 193 -11.25 2.83 -3.28
C ARG A 193 -11.98 1.53 -2.95
N PHE A 194 -11.55 0.45 -3.56
CA PHE A 194 -12.07 -0.89 -3.30
C PHE A 194 -10.93 -1.83 -2.97
N THR A 195 -11.13 -2.68 -1.96
CA THR A 195 -10.19 -3.74 -1.61
C THR A 195 -10.92 -5.06 -1.67
N LEU A 196 -10.51 -5.88 -2.63
CA LEU A 196 -11.04 -7.21 -2.88
C LEU A 196 -10.21 -8.22 -2.08
N THR A 197 -10.91 -8.96 -1.24
CA THR A 197 -10.40 -10.14 -0.53
C THR A 197 -10.90 -11.43 -1.21
N ARG A 198 -10.60 -12.61 -0.66
CA ARG A 198 -11.03 -13.90 -1.24
C ARG A 198 -12.53 -14.01 -1.55
N THR A 199 -13.40 -13.41 -0.74
CA THR A 199 -14.87 -13.54 -0.88
C THR A 199 -15.63 -12.24 -0.64
N SER A 200 -14.95 -11.12 -0.39
CA SER A 200 -15.61 -9.86 -0.08
C SER A 200 -14.91 -8.66 -0.71
N LEU A 201 -15.71 -7.65 -1.08
CA LEU A 201 -15.23 -6.37 -1.62
C LEU A 201 -15.61 -5.28 -0.63
N SER A 202 -14.61 -4.73 0.04
CA SER A 202 -14.77 -3.55 0.90
C SER A 202 -14.56 -2.29 0.06
N PHE A 203 -15.24 -1.21 0.40
CA PHE A 203 -15.09 0.06 -0.29
C PHE A 203 -15.18 1.27 0.63
N SER A 204 -14.42 2.30 0.27
CA SER A 204 -14.42 3.63 0.87
C SER A 204 -14.58 4.68 -0.21
N ILE A 205 -15.61 5.51 -0.12
CA ILE A 205 -15.94 6.54 -1.13
C ILE A 205 -15.96 7.91 -0.48
N THR A 206 -15.26 8.86 -1.07
CA THR A 206 -15.27 10.28 -0.68
C THR A 206 -15.80 11.11 -1.82
N SER A 207 -16.75 12.00 -1.57
CA SER A 207 -17.39 12.83 -2.60
C SER A 207 -17.27 14.30 -2.27
N GLN A 208 -16.97 15.12 -3.28
CA GLN A 208 -16.93 16.58 -3.18
C GLN A 208 -17.87 17.20 -4.20
N ARG A 209 -18.36 18.43 -3.91
CA ARG A 209 -19.23 19.22 -4.80
C ARG A 209 -20.52 18.48 -5.23
N MET A 210 -21.00 17.57 -4.37
CA MET A 210 -22.23 16.79 -4.55
C MET A 210 -23.08 16.86 -3.26
N GLY A 211 -24.41 16.79 -3.39
CA GLY A 211 -25.29 16.60 -2.23
C GLY A 211 -25.10 15.23 -1.54
N GLN A 212 -25.67 15.06 -0.34
CA GLN A 212 -25.51 13.81 0.43
C GLN A 212 -25.94 12.57 -0.37
N PRO A 213 -25.02 11.62 -0.63
CA PRO A 213 -25.35 10.40 -1.34
C PRO A 213 -26.32 9.53 -0.55
N SER A 214 -27.25 8.90 -1.27
CA SER A 214 -28.25 8.01 -0.68
C SER A 214 -27.98 6.53 -0.96
N LYS A 215 -27.36 6.26 -2.12
CA LYS A 215 -27.11 4.91 -2.61
C LYS A 215 -25.79 4.84 -3.37
N VAL A 216 -25.08 3.73 -3.18
CA VAL A 216 -23.95 3.28 -4.01
C VAL A 216 -24.44 2.08 -4.80
N VAL A 217 -24.27 2.10 -6.12
CA VAL A 217 -24.72 1.05 -7.02
C VAL A 217 -23.54 0.54 -7.83
N LEU A 218 -23.29 -0.77 -7.80
CA LEU A 218 -22.32 -1.41 -8.69
C LEU A 218 -23.07 -1.98 -9.90
N ILE A 219 -22.59 -1.62 -11.08
CA ILE A 219 -23.24 -1.87 -12.36
C ILE A 219 -22.29 -2.67 -13.25
N ASN A 220 -22.79 -3.72 -13.87
CA ASN A 220 -22.04 -4.52 -14.85
C ASN A 220 -21.88 -3.78 -16.19
N SER A 221 -21.06 -4.35 -17.08
CA SER A 221 -20.87 -3.87 -18.44
C SER A 221 -22.14 -3.86 -19.30
N ASP A 222 -23.14 -4.67 -18.93
CA ASP A 222 -24.47 -4.74 -19.57
C ASP A 222 -25.48 -3.72 -19.00
N GLY A 223 -25.09 -2.92 -18.00
CA GLY A 223 -25.97 -1.96 -17.32
C GLY A 223 -26.83 -2.56 -16.21
N SER A 224 -26.71 -3.87 -15.92
CA SER A 224 -27.43 -4.50 -14.82
C SER A 224 -26.81 -4.15 -13.46
N THR A 225 -27.66 -3.93 -12.44
CA THR A 225 -27.20 -3.71 -11.07
C THR A 225 -26.78 -5.04 -10.44
N VAL A 226 -25.53 -5.11 -9.97
CA VAL A 226 -24.96 -6.30 -9.31
C VAL A 226 -25.04 -6.21 -7.80
N PHE A 227 -24.95 -4.99 -7.28
CA PHE A 227 -24.98 -4.71 -5.85
C PHE A 227 -25.50 -3.30 -5.59
N GLU A 228 -26.33 -3.15 -4.56
CA GLU A 228 -26.86 -1.86 -4.09
C GLU A 228 -26.57 -1.74 -2.60
N TYR A 229 -25.99 -0.60 -2.20
CA TYR A 229 -25.74 -0.24 -0.81
C TYR A 229 -26.42 1.07 -0.48
N ARG A 230 -27.23 1.08 0.59
CA ARG A 230 -27.88 2.29 1.09
C ARG A 230 -26.93 3.00 2.03
N VAL A 231 -26.65 4.26 1.74
CA VAL A 231 -25.73 5.09 2.53
C VAL A 231 -26.47 5.56 3.80
N PRO A 232 -26.02 5.18 5.00
CA PRO A 232 -26.57 5.72 6.24
C PRO A 232 -26.33 7.22 6.32
N ARG A 233 -27.24 7.96 6.95
CA ARG A 233 -27.04 9.40 7.20
C ARG A 233 -26.05 9.58 8.35
N THR A 234 -24.78 9.69 8.03
CA THR A 234 -23.72 10.02 8.99
C THR A 234 -23.08 11.36 8.64
N ASP A 235 -22.52 12.05 9.63
CA ASP A 235 -21.78 13.31 9.47
C ASP A 235 -20.33 13.09 8.94
N THR A 236 -20.02 11.87 8.48
CA THR A 236 -18.69 11.51 8.01
C THR A 236 -18.52 11.78 6.52
N ASP A 237 -17.38 12.37 6.13
CA ASP A 237 -17.00 12.67 4.74
C ASP A 237 -16.68 11.41 3.90
N VAL A 238 -16.59 10.25 4.56
CA VAL A 238 -16.28 8.95 3.93
C VAL A 238 -17.47 8.01 4.06
N ILE A 239 -17.87 7.40 2.93
CA ILE A 239 -18.86 6.34 2.86
C ILE A 239 -18.15 4.99 2.93
N CYS A 240 -18.51 4.18 3.92
CA CYS A 240 -17.92 2.87 4.17
C CYS A 240 -18.93 1.76 3.90
N GLY A 241 -18.55 0.73 3.16
CA GLY A 241 -19.39 -0.43 2.92
C GLY A 241 -18.61 -1.68 2.56
N VAL A 242 -19.29 -2.83 2.65
CA VAL A 242 -18.72 -4.15 2.33
C VAL A 242 -19.75 -5.00 1.60
N TRP A 243 -19.35 -5.57 0.47
CA TRP A 243 -20.08 -6.62 -0.21
C TRP A 243 -19.51 -7.98 0.20
N LYS A 244 -20.19 -8.65 1.12
CA LYS A 244 -19.81 -9.99 1.63
C LYS A 244 -20.33 -11.09 0.71
N ASN A 245 -19.69 -12.26 0.76
CA ASN A 245 -20.11 -13.48 0.06
C ASN A 245 -20.27 -13.33 -1.47
N MET A 246 -19.29 -12.69 -2.11
CA MET A 246 -19.30 -12.51 -3.56
C MET A 246 -19.20 -13.83 -4.32
N LEU A 247 -20.01 -13.95 -5.38
CA LEU A 247 -19.91 -15.04 -6.34
C LEU A 247 -18.60 -14.93 -7.14
N LYS A 248 -18.02 -16.08 -7.51
CA LYS A 248 -16.78 -16.15 -8.31
C LYS A 248 -16.91 -15.38 -9.64
N SER A 249 -18.08 -15.36 -10.26
CA SER A 249 -18.36 -14.59 -11.47
C SER A 249 -18.18 -13.08 -11.26
N HIS A 250 -18.72 -12.54 -10.18
CA HIS A 250 -18.58 -11.11 -9.85
C HIS A 250 -17.13 -10.76 -9.50
N ILE A 251 -16.41 -11.66 -8.80
CA ILE A 251 -14.97 -11.48 -8.51
C ILE A 251 -14.17 -11.37 -9.81
N GLN A 252 -14.42 -12.26 -10.79
CA GLN A 252 -13.77 -12.21 -12.10
C GLN A 252 -14.13 -10.93 -12.87
N GLN A 253 -15.37 -10.45 -12.79
CA GLN A 253 -15.79 -9.20 -13.41
C GLN A 253 -15.08 -7.98 -12.81
N VAL A 254 -14.90 -7.92 -11.49
CA VAL A 254 -14.11 -6.86 -10.83
C VAL A 254 -12.65 -6.93 -11.28
N GLN A 255 -12.03 -8.12 -11.25
CA GLN A 255 -10.64 -8.33 -11.66
C GLN A 255 -10.40 -8.01 -13.15
N ALA A 256 -11.40 -8.22 -13.99
CA ALA A 256 -11.39 -7.86 -15.41
C ALA A 256 -11.81 -6.41 -15.69
N GLU A 257 -12.00 -5.59 -14.66
CA GLU A 257 -12.43 -4.19 -14.75
C GLU A 257 -13.74 -3.99 -15.53
N GLN A 258 -14.70 -4.89 -15.37
CA GLN A 258 -15.98 -4.85 -16.09
C GLN A 258 -17.11 -4.20 -15.28
N ILE A 259 -16.83 -3.81 -14.03
CA ILE A 259 -17.81 -3.20 -13.12
C ILE A 259 -17.60 -1.68 -13.07
N ARG A 260 -18.71 -0.95 -13.08
CA ARG A 260 -18.78 0.49 -12.83
C ARG A 260 -19.45 0.74 -11.49
N VAL A 261 -19.09 1.84 -10.86
CA VAL A 261 -19.75 2.34 -9.64
C VAL A 261 -20.53 3.61 -9.98
N SER A 262 -21.75 3.69 -9.47
CA SER A 262 -22.62 4.86 -9.54
C SER A 262 -22.97 5.33 -8.13
N LEU A 263 -22.93 6.64 -7.92
CA LEU A 263 -23.32 7.29 -6.68
C LEU A 263 -24.54 8.18 -6.94
N VAL A 264 -25.62 7.97 -6.18
CA VAL A 264 -26.93 8.60 -6.43
C VAL A 264 -27.43 9.36 -5.20
N THR A 265 -27.85 10.61 -5.41
CA THR A 265 -28.48 11.45 -4.36
C THR A 265 -29.99 11.25 -4.26
N ALA A 266 -30.56 11.50 -3.07
CA ALA A 266 -32.00 11.33 -2.82
C ALA A 266 -32.84 12.62 -3.00
N SER A 267 -32.23 13.81 -3.04
CA SER A 267 -32.95 15.09 -3.03
C SER A 267 -33.28 15.62 -4.43
N GLY A 268 -34.14 16.65 -4.52
CA GLY A 268 -34.95 17.03 -5.70
C GLY A 268 -34.26 17.33 -7.04
N ARG A 269 -32.93 17.32 -7.12
CA ARG A 269 -32.17 17.15 -8.37
C ARG A 269 -31.40 15.84 -8.25
N ARG A 270 -31.89 14.80 -8.93
CA ARG A 270 -31.27 13.46 -8.92
C ARG A 270 -29.91 13.56 -9.62
N GLU A 271 -28.88 13.81 -8.82
CA GLU A 271 -27.50 13.84 -9.29
C GLU A 271 -26.96 12.42 -9.27
N GLU A 272 -26.30 12.06 -10.36
CA GLU A 272 -25.67 10.77 -10.55
C GLU A 272 -24.28 10.98 -11.13
N ILE A 273 -23.28 10.43 -10.44
CA ILE A 273 -21.89 10.38 -10.91
C ILE A 273 -21.46 8.93 -11.05
N GLN A 274 -20.72 8.63 -12.10
CA GLN A 274 -20.32 7.26 -12.44
C GLN A 274 -18.83 7.17 -12.76
N GLY A 275 -18.24 6.01 -12.45
CA GLY A 275 -16.83 5.73 -12.68
C GLY A 275 -16.57 4.24 -12.93
N LYS A 276 -15.52 3.92 -13.69
CA LYS A 276 -15.06 2.55 -13.91
C LYS A 276 -14.15 2.12 -12.76
N ILE A 277 -14.31 0.90 -12.25
CA ILE A 277 -13.38 0.30 -11.29
C ILE A 277 -12.16 -0.21 -12.06
N ILE A 278 -10.99 0.35 -11.75
CA ILE A 278 -9.72 0.00 -12.40
C ILE A 278 -8.69 -0.46 -11.38
N LYS A 279 -7.81 -1.36 -11.80
CA LYS A 279 -6.68 -1.81 -10.97
C LYS A 279 -5.52 -0.85 -11.16
N HIS A 280 -4.96 -0.32 -10.08
CA HIS A 280 -3.83 0.59 -10.16
C HIS A 280 -2.74 0.24 -9.13
N ARG A 281 -1.50 0.02 -9.60
CA ARG A 281 -0.39 -0.45 -8.73
C ARG A 281 -0.02 0.54 -7.64
N ALA A 282 -0.09 1.85 -7.93
CA ALA A 282 0.26 2.89 -6.95
C ALA A 282 -0.65 2.94 -5.71
N LEU A 283 -1.82 2.31 -5.73
CA LEU A 283 -2.72 2.27 -4.57
C LEU A 283 -2.09 1.57 -3.36
N PHE A 284 -1.15 0.67 -3.60
CA PHE A 284 -0.42 -0.04 -2.55
C PHE A 284 0.47 0.92 -1.74
N ALA A 285 1.19 1.82 -2.41
CA ALA A 285 2.13 2.75 -1.79
C ALA A 285 1.50 4.13 -1.48
N GLU A 286 0.25 4.37 -1.86
CA GLU A 286 -0.43 5.64 -1.67
C GLU A 286 -0.50 6.01 -0.17
N THR A 287 0.01 7.18 0.19
CA THR A 287 -0.05 7.71 1.56
C THR A 287 -0.76 9.05 1.64
N PHE A 288 -0.72 9.83 0.58
CA PHE A 288 -1.47 11.07 0.44
C PHE A 288 -2.38 10.98 -0.79
N SER A 289 -3.49 11.69 -0.75
CA SER A 289 -4.48 11.68 -1.84
C SER A 289 -5.12 13.05 -1.99
N ALA A 290 -5.53 13.40 -3.21
CA ALA A 290 -6.37 14.56 -3.47
C ALA A 290 -7.52 14.19 -4.42
N THR A 291 -8.68 14.80 -4.21
CA THR A 291 -9.80 14.78 -5.17
C THR A 291 -9.84 16.15 -5.82
N LEU A 292 -9.75 16.19 -7.15
CA LEU A 292 -9.67 17.41 -7.94
C LEU A 292 -11.04 17.74 -8.53
N THR A 293 -11.50 18.95 -8.27
CA THR A 293 -12.80 19.44 -8.74
C THR A 293 -12.64 20.72 -9.56
N SER A 294 -13.61 21.01 -10.42
CA SER A 294 -13.63 22.26 -11.17
C SER A 294 -14.47 23.32 -10.47
N ASP A 295 -14.02 24.57 -10.57
CA ASP A 295 -14.80 25.74 -10.16
C ASP A 295 -15.97 26.01 -11.10
N LYS A 296 -15.83 25.65 -12.38
CA LYS A 296 -16.90 25.76 -13.39
C LYS A 296 -18.03 24.80 -13.03
N GLU A 297 -19.23 25.32 -12.78
CA GLU A 297 -20.40 24.49 -12.49
C GLU A 297 -20.76 23.60 -13.68
N HIS A 298 -21.15 22.36 -13.40
CA HIS A 298 -21.57 21.37 -14.40
C HIS A 298 -20.50 21.10 -15.47
N ALA A 299 -19.22 21.22 -15.12
CA ALA A 299 -18.13 20.97 -16.06
C ALA A 299 -18.01 19.47 -16.45
N GLY A 300 -18.48 18.55 -15.60
CA GLY A 300 -18.23 17.11 -15.77
C GLY A 300 -16.74 16.73 -15.65
N MET A 301 -15.90 17.68 -15.22
CA MET A 301 -14.46 17.55 -15.09
C MET A 301 -14.12 17.15 -13.65
N GLY A 302 -13.22 16.19 -13.51
CA GLY A 302 -12.71 15.78 -12.21
C GLY A 302 -11.40 15.04 -12.35
N GLY A 303 -10.72 14.87 -11.23
CA GLY A 303 -9.51 14.08 -11.17
C GLY A 303 -9.26 13.52 -9.79
N ILE A 304 -8.36 12.56 -9.69
CA ILE A 304 -7.80 12.10 -8.43
C ILE A 304 -6.28 12.12 -8.53
N ALA A 305 -5.64 12.52 -7.44
CA ALA A 305 -4.20 12.41 -7.28
C ALA A 305 -3.91 11.32 -6.23
N MET A 306 -3.04 10.38 -6.59
CA MET A 306 -2.45 9.40 -5.68
C MET A 306 -1.00 9.82 -5.45
N LEU A 307 -0.60 10.05 -4.20
CA LEU A 307 0.73 10.55 -3.89
C LEU A 307 1.44 9.69 -2.83
N THR A 308 2.75 9.58 -2.98
CA THR A 308 3.64 8.81 -2.13
C THR A 308 4.91 9.60 -1.86
N LEU A 309 5.18 9.86 -0.57
CA LEU A 309 6.44 10.45 -0.13
C LEU A 309 7.52 9.36 -0.07
N SER A 310 8.77 9.65 -0.42
CA SER A 310 9.88 8.71 -0.26
C SER A 310 10.32 8.55 1.20
N ASP A 311 10.78 7.35 1.57
CA ASP A 311 11.16 6.99 2.94
C ASP A 311 12.38 7.74 3.47
N THR A 312 13.36 8.04 2.61
CA THR A 312 14.60 8.74 2.98
C THR A 312 14.73 10.12 2.34
N GLU A 313 14.33 10.23 1.08
CA GLU A 313 14.43 11.47 0.32
C GLU A 313 13.19 12.34 0.55
N ASN A 314 13.30 13.63 0.25
CA ASN A 314 12.15 14.54 0.28
C ASN A 314 11.48 14.59 -1.10
N ASN A 315 11.24 13.43 -1.73
CA ASN A 315 10.58 13.37 -3.02
C ASN A 315 9.12 12.94 -2.84
N LEU A 316 8.23 13.60 -3.55
CA LEU A 316 6.81 13.30 -3.57
C LEU A 316 6.43 12.82 -4.97
N HIS A 317 6.29 11.50 -5.09
CA HIS A 317 5.79 10.85 -6.30
C HIS A 317 4.28 11.05 -6.38
N PHE A 318 3.76 11.37 -7.55
CA PHE A 318 2.33 11.51 -7.75
C PHE A 318 1.87 10.92 -9.07
N ILE A 319 0.62 10.47 -9.08
CA ILE A 319 -0.08 9.99 -10.27
C ILE A 319 -1.43 10.67 -10.31
N LEU A 320 -1.76 11.23 -11.45
CA LEU A 320 -3.02 11.89 -11.72
C LEU A 320 -3.86 11.04 -12.65
N ILE A 321 -5.11 10.80 -12.26
CA ILE A 321 -6.14 10.21 -13.12
C ILE A 321 -7.17 11.29 -13.37
N LEU A 322 -7.37 11.62 -14.64
CA LEU A 322 -8.16 12.79 -15.05
C LEU A 322 -9.31 12.37 -15.95
N GLN A 323 -10.48 12.98 -15.77
CA GLN A 323 -11.66 12.75 -16.60
C GLN A 323 -12.36 14.07 -16.93
N GLY A 324 -12.75 14.22 -18.19
CA GLY A 324 -13.50 15.38 -18.69
C GLY A 324 -12.66 16.65 -18.94
N LEU A 325 -11.42 16.73 -18.46
CA LEU A 325 -10.56 17.92 -18.60
C LEU A 325 -10.12 18.18 -20.05
N ILE A 326 -9.69 17.12 -20.75
CA ILE A 326 -9.19 17.15 -22.13
C ILE A 326 -10.33 16.81 -23.07
N LYS A 327 -10.51 17.61 -24.13
CA LYS A 327 -11.55 17.33 -25.14
C LYS A 327 -11.10 16.16 -26.03
N PRO A 328 -12.02 15.35 -26.60
CA PRO A 328 -11.65 14.25 -27.48
C PRO A 328 -11.02 14.76 -28.79
N THR A 329 -9.73 15.03 -28.78
CA THR A 329 -8.93 15.43 -29.94
C THR A 329 -7.87 14.37 -30.23
N HIS A 330 -7.46 14.25 -31.50
CA HIS A 330 -6.42 13.29 -31.92
C HIS A 330 -4.99 13.80 -31.66
N THR A 331 -4.84 15.05 -31.23
CA THR A 331 -3.57 15.70 -30.92
C THR A 331 -3.39 15.79 -29.41
N GLY A 332 -2.17 15.55 -28.92
CA GLY A 332 -1.87 15.76 -27.50
C GLY A 332 -2.08 17.21 -27.10
N GLU A 333 -2.62 17.43 -25.91
CA GLU A 333 -2.80 18.74 -25.29
C GLU A 333 -1.76 18.88 -24.15
N TRP A 334 -1.12 20.05 -24.08
CA TRP A 334 -0.21 20.37 -22.99
C TRP A 334 -1.00 20.77 -21.75
N VAL A 335 -0.57 20.23 -20.62
CA VAL A 335 -1.20 20.45 -19.32
C VAL A 335 -0.13 20.87 -18.32
N HIS A 336 -0.44 21.90 -17.54
CA HIS A 336 0.40 22.38 -16.44
C HIS A 336 -0.13 21.81 -15.14
N THR A 337 0.76 21.22 -14.35
CA THR A 337 0.50 20.77 -12.99
C THR A 337 1.14 21.76 -12.03
N LEU A 338 0.31 22.39 -11.21
CA LEU A 338 0.70 23.43 -10.29
C LEU A 338 0.60 22.90 -8.86
N LEU A 339 1.67 23.09 -8.08
CA LEU A 339 1.66 22.90 -6.64
C LEU A 339 1.57 24.25 -5.96
N GLN A 340 0.54 24.45 -5.15
CA GLN A 340 0.18 25.74 -4.55
C GLN A 340 -0.01 25.59 -3.04
N SER A 341 0.16 26.70 -2.31
CA SER A 341 -0.15 26.77 -0.87
C SER A 341 -1.55 27.32 -0.61
N GLU A 342 -2.19 26.89 0.49
CA GLU A 342 -3.48 27.39 1.00
C GLU A 342 -3.49 28.89 1.43
N SER A 343 -2.50 29.69 1.02
CA SER A 343 -2.47 31.11 1.34
C SER A 343 -3.54 31.87 0.55
N ARG A 344 -4.02 33.02 1.07
CA ARG A 344 -5.00 33.89 0.37
C ARG A 344 -4.59 34.30 -1.06
N LEU A 345 -3.29 34.19 -1.38
CA LEU A 345 -2.72 34.52 -2.68
C LEU A 345 -2.42 33.29 -3.55
N HIS A 346 -2.73 32.07 -3.10
CA HIS A 346 -2.40 30.80 -3.77
C HIS A 346 -0.99 30.81 -4.38
N HIS A 347 0.02 31.06 -3.55
CA HIS A 347 1.39 31.19 -4.03
C HIS A 347 1.84 29.89 -4.72
N LEU A 348 2.19 30.00 -6.01
CA LEU A 348 2.73 28.92 -6.82
C LEU A 348 4.11 28.52 -6.28
N LEU A 349 4.24 27.25 -5.90
CA LEU A 349 5.47 26.68 -5.38
C LEU A 349 6.25 25.96 -6.48
N ARG A 350 5.56 25.15 -7.29
CA ARG A 350 6.15 24.34 -8.35
C ARG A 350 5.21 24.25 -9.55
N GLU A 351 5.78 24.19 -10.75
CA GLU A 351 5.07 23.96 -12.01
C GLU A 351 5.74 22.81 -12.75
N MET A 352 4.93 21.93 -13.32
CA MET A 352 5.37 20.86 -14.22
C MET A 352 4.51 20.84 -15.48
N ARG A 353 5.09 20.47 -16.62
CA ARG A 353 4.38 20.42 -17.90
C ARG A 353 4.42 19.00 -18.44
N ALA A 354 3.26 18.49 -18.82
CA ALA A 354 3.10 17.18 -19.42
C ALA A 354 2.28 17.29 -20.71
N ASN A 355 2.57 16.43 -21.69
CA ASN A 355 1.78 16.30 -22.90
C ASN A 355 0.89 15.06 -22.77
N ILE A 356 -0.41 15.27 -22.73
CA ILE A 356 -1.40 14.25 -22.39
C ILE A 356 -2.38 14.09 -23.55
N THR A 357 -2.93 12.88 -23.73
CA THR A 357 -3.94 12.61 -24.76
C THR A 357 -5.27 12.22 -24.14
N SER A 358 -6.37 12.39 -24.88
CA SER A 358 -7.70 11.97 -24.43
C SER A 358 -7.84 10.45 -24.19
N TYR A 359 -6.96 9.62 -24.79
CA TYR A 359 -6.96 8.16 -24.66
C TYR A 359 -6.03 7.63 -23.54
N ASP A 360 -5.15 8.50 -23.05
CA ASP A 360 -4.23 8.24 -21.94
C ASP A 360 -4.10 9.52 -21.11
N PRO A 361 -5.17 9.90 -20.38
CA PRO A 361 -5.20 11.12 -19.58
C PRO A 361 -4.39 11.00 -18.28
N ASP A 362 -4.00 9.78 -17.94
CA ASP A 362 -3.30 9.46 -16.70
C ASP A 362 -1.80 9.72 -16.87
N PHE A 363 -1.18 10.41 -15.91
CA PHE A 363 0.26 10.63 -15.94
C PHE A 363 0.86 10.61 -14.55
N ALA A 364 2.16 10.30 -14.49
CA ALA A 364 2.91 10.11 -13.27
C ALA A 364 4.20 10.92 -13.32
N GLU A 365 4.49 11.65 -12.25
CA GLU A 365 5.67 12.50 -12.15
C GLU A 365 6.13 12.62 -10.68
N VAL A 366 7.24 13.34 -10.46
CA VAL A 366 7.86 13.47 -9.14
C VAL A 366 8.19 14.92 -8.82
N PHE A 367 7.73 15.41 -7.68
CA PHE A 367 8.27 16.62 -7.08
C PHE A 367 9.50 16.24 -6.25
N THR A 368 10.70 16.59 -6.73
CA THR A 368 11.95 16.27 -6.02
C THR A 368 12.34 17.35 -5.02
N ASP A 369 13.10 17.00 -3.98
CA ASP A 369 13.71 17.96 -3.05
C ASP A 369 12.70 18.93 -2.41
N LEU A 370 11.61 18.41 -1.82
CA LEU A 370 10.68 19.23 -1.05
C LEU A 370 11.39 19.88 0.14
N ASN A 371 11.17 21.18 0.30
CA ASN A 371 11.71 21.93 1.43
C ASN A 371 10.88 21.70 2.70
N SER A 372 11.43 22.10 3.86
CA SER A 372 10.77 21.89 5.15
C SER A 372 9.39 22.57 5.26
N ARG A 373 9.16 23.67 4.54
CA ARG A 373 7.87 24.38 4.54
C ARG A 373 6.84 23.67 3.68
N GLU A 374 7.24 23.13 2.53
CA GLU A 374 6.40 22.28 1.68
C GLU A 374 5.98 21.01 2.43
N LEU A 375 6.92 20.32 3.08
CA LEU A 375 6.61 19.14 3.91
C LEU A 375 5.68 19.49 5.07
N PHE A 376 5.88 20.66 5.69
CA PHE A 376 5.00 21.14 6.75
C PHE A 376 3.58 21.39 6.25
N TRP A 377 3.40 22.04 5.09
CA TRP A 377 2.08 22.24 4.50
C TRP A 377 1.43 20.93 4.04
N LEU A 378 2.22 20.00 3.49
CA LEU A 378 1.78 18.66 3.11
C LEU A 378 1.20 17.92 4.31
N SER A 379 1.90 17.97 5.44
CA SER A 379 1.46 17.29 6.66
C SER A 379 0.12 17.78 7.18
N ARG A 380 -0.27 19.02 6.85
CA ARG A 380 -1.44 19.69 7.40
C ARG A 380 -2.63 19.79 6.44
N GLY A 381 -2.54 19.18 5.26
CA GLY A 381 -3.60 19.32 4.26
C GLY A 381 -3.64 20.68 3.57
N GLN A 382 -2.55 21.48 3.64
CA GLN A 382 -2.52 22.88 3.17
C GLN A 382 -1.82 23.05 1.82
N LEU A 383 -1.40 21.95 1.19
CA LEU A 383 -0.92 21.97 -0.19
C LEU A 383 -2.08 21.64 -1.12
N GLN A 384 -2.22 22.42 -2.18
CA GLN A 384 -3.17 22.19 -3.24
C GLN A 384 -2.43 21.78 -4.51
N ILE A 385 -2.92 20.74 -5.18
CA ILE A 385 -2.49 20.38 -6.52
C ILE A 385 -3.58 20.83 -7.49
N ALA A 386 -3.17 21.53 -8.54
CA ALA A 386 -4.05 22.00 -9.60
C ALA A 386 -3.52 21.56 -10.96
N VAL A 387 -4.42 21.30 -11.88
CA VAL A 387 -4.13 20.86 -13.25
C VAL A 387 -4.87 21.78 -14.19
N GLU A 388 -4.15 22.44 -15.09
CA GLU A 388 -4.70 23.40 -16.05
C GLU A 388 -4.28 23.10 -17.49
N THR A 389 -5.21 23.23 -18.43
CA THR A 389 -4.95 23.04 -19.87
C THR A 389 -4.30 24.28 -20.48
N GLU A 390 -3.35 24.12 -21.40
CA GLU A 390 -2.77 25.25 -22.14
C GLU A 390 -3.80 25.84 -23.13
N GLY A 391 -4.05 27.16 -23.08
CA GLY A 391 -4.96 27.83 -24.01
C GLY A 391 -5.52 29.18 -23.52
N ASN A 392 -6.37 29.81 -24.35
CA ASN A 392 -6.98 31.12 -24.07
C ASN A 392 -8.10 31.10 -22.99
N ASP A 393 -8.73 29.93 -22.77
CA ASP A 393 -9.67 29.68 -21.67
C ASP A 393 -9.26 28.34 -21.01
N PRO A 394 -8.27 28.38 -20.09
CA PRO A 394 -7.77 27.16 -19.48
C PRO A 394 -8.85 26.53 -18.61
N ASN A 395 -9.13 25.25 -18.84
CA ASN A 395 -9.89 24.46 -17.88
C ASN A 395 -8.96 24.10 -16.73
N GLN A 396 -9.41 24.35 -15.50
CA GLN A 396 -8.66 24.06 -14.30
C GLN A 396 -9.49 23.18 -13.36
N ILE A 397 -8.81 22.19 -12.80
CA ILE A 397 -9.29 21.38 -11.68
C ILE A 397 -8.27 21.43 -10.56
N SER A 398 -8.73 21.47 -9.31
CA SER A 398 -7.82 21.56 -8.17
C SER A 398 -8.37 20.85 -6.93
N GLY A 399 -7.49 20.51 -6.01
CA GLY A 399 -7.85 19.90 -4.74
C GLY A 399 -6.70 19.87 -3.73
N PHE A 400 -7.05 19.85 -2.45
CA PHE A 400 -6.07 19.77 -1.36
C PHE A 400 -5.53 18.36 -1.20
N ILE A 401 -4.21 18.27 -0.98
CA ILE A 401 -3.50 17.03 -0.70
C ILE A 401 -3.60 16.76 0.79
N THR A 402 -4.30 15.69 1.18
CA THR A 402 -4.42 15.26 2.58
C THR A 402 -3.85 13.84 2.73
N GLY A 403 -3.69 13.39 3.98
CA GLY A 403 -3.45 11.97 4.25
C GLY A 403 -4.55 11.10 3.60
N ARG A 404 -4.18 9.90 3.14
CA ARG A 404 -5.10 8.97 2.48
C ARG A 404 -6.32 8.69 3.37
N LYS A 405 -7.51 9.04 2.88
CA LYS A 405 -8.78 8.72 3.53
C LYS A 405 -9.17 7.28 3.26
N SER A 406 -9.44 6.52 4.32
CA SER A 406 -9.97 5.13 4.23
C SER A 406 -10.93 4.87 5.38
N CYS A 407 -11.75 3.84 5.22
CA CYS A 407 -12.60 3.29 6.29
C CYS A 407 -11.83 2.34 7.23
N ASP A 408 -10.57 2.07 6.91
CA ASP A 408 -9.71 1.21 7.69
C ASP A 408 -9.40 1.82 9.06
N THR A 409 -9.20 0.96 10.04
CA THR A 409 -8.88 1.38 11.41
C THR A 409 -7.38 1.23 11.62
N LEU A 410 -6.66 2.32 11.93
CA LEU A 410 -5.26 2.24 12.34
C LEU A 410 -5.22 1.75 13.78
N GLN A 411 -4.62 0.59 14.00
CA GLN A 411 -4.58 -0.04 15.31
C GLN A 411 -3.25 -0.74 15.57
N SER A 412 -2.95 -0.98 16.85
CA SER A 412 -1.83 -1.78 17.29
C SER A 412 -2.22 -2.67 18.46
N VAL A 413 -1.91 -3.96 18.36
CA VAL A 413 -1.93 -4.91 19.49
C VAL A 413 -0.50 -5.06 19.97
N MET A 414 -0.24 -4.56 21.18
CA MET A 414 1.07 -4.65 21.81
C MET A 414 1.18 -5.92 22.63
N SER A 415 2.22 -6.70 22.34
CA SER A 415 2.51 -7.99 22.95
C SER A 415 3.91 -7.99 23.55
N SER A 416 4.17 -8.87 24.51
CA SER A 416 5.51 -9.03 25.08
C SER A 416 6.45 -9.84 24.17
N SER A 417 5.95 -10.53 23.14
CA SER A 417 6.82 -11.20 22.14
C SER A 417 7.51 -10.23 21.19
N GLU A 418 6.86 -9.11 20.85
CA GLU A 418 7.41 -8.10 19.95
C GLU A 418 8.23 -7.05 20.69
N ALA A 419 8.30 -7.12 22.02
CA ALA A 419 9.16 -6.26 22.82
C ALA A 419 10.63 -6.41 22.41
N LEU A 420 11.43 -5.37 22.65
CA LEU A 420 12.88 -5.41 22.35
C LEU A 420 13.58 -6.57 23.07
N THR A 421 13.10 -6.88 24.27
CA THR A 421 13.46 -8.08 25.04
C THR A 421 12.21 -8.95 25.17
N PRO A 422 12.02 -9.94 24.27
CA PRO A 422 10.82 -10.77 24.28
C PRO A 422 10.61 -11.47 25.62
N GLY A 423 9.38 -11.41 26.13
CA GLY A 423 8.99 -12.00 27.41
C GLY A 423 7.63 -12.70 27.36
N LYS A 424 7.28 -13.39 28.44
CA LYS A 424 5.97 -14.01 28.65
C LYS A 424 5.29 -13.39 29.88
N THR A 425 4.90 -12.12 29.78
CA THR A 425 4.33 -11.38 30.93
C THR A 425 2.81 -11.57 31.07
N GLY A 426 2.12 -12.04 30.02
CA GLY A 426 0.66 -12.13 30.01
C GLY A 426 -0.05 -10.76 29.96
N ALA A 427 0.71 -9.67 29.82
CA ALA A 427 0.19 -8.31 29.69
C ALA A 427 -0.16 -7.99 28.23
N VAL A 428 -1.01 -6.99 28.05
CA VAL A 428 -1.52 -6.57 26.74
C VAL A 428 -1.59 -5.06 26.65
N GLY A 429 -1.29 -4.54 25.48
CA GLY A 429 -1.64 -3.19 25.10
C GLY A 429 -2.47 -3.18 23.83
N SER A 430 -3.35 -2.21 23.72
CA SER A 430 -4.11 -1.89 22.51
C SER A 430 -4.00 -0.41 22.24
N ALA A 431 -3.93 -0.04 20.97
CA ALA A 431 -4.01 1.34 20.56
C ALA A 431 -4.85 1.51 19.31
N ILE A 432 -5.65 2.57 19.26
CA ILE A 432 -6.43 3.01 18.11
C ILE A 432 -6.00 4.43 17.75
N LEU A 433 -5.80 4.69 16.46
CA LEU A 433 -5.36 5.98 15.96
C LEU A 433 -6.28 6.47 14.85
N HIS A 434 -6.55 7.77 14.83
CA HIS A 434 -7.34 8.43 13.80
C HIS A 434 -6.56 9.61 13.24
N LEU A 435 -6.20 9.53 11.96
CA LEU A 435 -5.56 10.61 11.24
C LEU A 435 -6.62 11.50 10.60
N HIS A 436 -6.60 12.79 10.92
CA HIS A 436 -7.47 13.80 10.34
C HIS A 436 -6.83 14.50 9.13
N ASP A 437 -7.65 15.13 8.30
CA ASP A 437 -7.25 15.83 7.07
C ASP A 437 -6.24 16.95 7.31
N ASN A 438 -6.33 17.59 8.47
CA ASN A 438 -5.45 18.67 8.90
C ASN A 438 -4.09 18.18 9.45
N GLY A 439 -3.81 16.88 9.36
CA GLY A 439 -2.58 16.26 9.88
C GLY A 439 -2.57 15.94 11.36
N THR A 440 -3.64 16.26 12.09
CA THR A 440 -3.73 15.90 13.51
C THR A 440 -3.97 14.39 13.66
N LEU A 441 -3.28 13.76 14.60
CA LEU A 441 -3.42 12.35 14.92
C LEU A 441 -4.01 12.21 16.31
N HIS A 442 -5.27 11.79 16.38
CA HIS A 442 -5.90 11.42 17.64
C HIS A 442 -5.50 9.98 17.99
N TYR A 443 -5.11 9.74 19.23
CA TYR A 443 -4.71 8.42 19.69
C TYR A 443 -5.43 8.05 20.99
N GLN A 444 -5.72 6.77 21.12
CA GLN A 444 -6.21 6.16 22.35
C GLN A 444 -5.42 4.87 22.58
N VAL A 445 -4.76 4.77 23.72
CA VAL A 445 -3.93 3.63 24.11
C VAL A 445 -4.44 3.08 25.42
N GLN A 446 -4.56 1.77 25.52
CA GLN A 446 -4.94 1.06 26.73
C GLN A 446 -3.91 -0.01 27.03
N VAL A 447 -3.49 -0.12 28.28
CA VAL A 447 -2.52 -1.12 28.74
C VAL A 447 -3.11 -1.83 29.94
N ALA A 448 -3.00 -3.16 29.99
CA ALA A 448 -3.45 -3.93 31.13
C ALA A 448 -2.65 -5.23 31.34
N GLY A 449 -2.76 -5.78 32.54
CA GLY A 449 -2.08 -7.01 32.93
C GLY A 449 -0.59 -6.84 33.24
N VAL A 450 -0.08 -5.60 33.30
CA VAL A 450 1.34 -5.34 33.63
C VAL A 450 1.60 -5.51 35.13
N ALA A 451 2.72 -6.15 35.47
CA ALA A 451 3.07 -6.44 36.86
C ALA A 451 3.60 -5.22 37.62
N SER A 452 4.18 -4.25 36.92
CA SER A 452 4.76 -3.03 37.50
C SER A 452 4.15 -1.77 36.88
N LYS A 453 4.40 -0.62 37.53
CA LYS A 453 3.85 0.68 37.08
C LYS A 453 4.39 1.01 35.69
N VAL A 454 3.49 1.40 34.79
CA VAL A 454 3.85 1.97 33.48
C VAL A 454 4.54 3.31 33.71
N ILE A 455 5.76 3.44 33.19
CA ILE A 455 6.58 4.65 33.32
C ILE A 455 6.65 5.45 32.02
N GLY A 456 6.30 4.85 30.88
CA GLY A 456 6.22 5.59 29.64
C GLY A 456 5.54 4.85 28.50
N VAL A 457 4.98 5.61 27.57
CA VAL A 457 4.36 5.12 26.33
C VAL A 457 4.84 5.98 25.18
N THR A 458 5.41 5.35 24.15
CA THR A 458 6.06 6.06 23.05
C THR A 458 5.62 5.50 21.70
N ILE A 459 5.56 6.38 20.68
CA ILE A 459 5.47 5.99 19.27
C ILE A 459 6.88 6.05 18.69
N GLU A 460 7.31 4.95 18.08
CA GLU A 460 8.68 4.73 17.62
C GLU A 460 8.70 4.17 16.21
N GLN A 461 9.82 4.35 15.51
CA GLN A 461 10.10 3.61 14.28
C GLN A 461 10.91 2.33 14.59
N LYS A 462 11.04 1.44 13.61
CA LYS A 462 11.94 0.29 13.72
C LYS A 462 13.36 0.77 14.11
N PRO A 463 14.00 0.18 15.12
CA PRO A 463 15.30 0.64 15.59
C PRO A 463 16.34 0.48 14.47
N GLN A 464 17.03 1.58 14.14
CA GLN A 464 18.10 1.61 13.13
C GLN A 464 19.40 0.94 13.64
N ARG A 465 19.54 0.78 14.95
CA ARG A 465 20.64 0.05 15.62
C ARG A 465 20.03 -0.84 16.70
N ARG A 466 20.55 -2.06 16.88
CA ARG A 466 19.95 -3.09 17.76
C ARG A 466 19.68 -2.65 19.21
N SER A 467 20.38 -1.63 19.72
CA SER A 467 20.26 -1.16 21.11
C SER A 467 19.71 0.27 21.28
N LYS A 468 19.36 0.99 20.21
CA LYS A 468 18.90 2.38 20.30
C LYS A 468 17.45 2.52 19.84
N ARG A 469 16.57 2.79 20.80
CA ARG A 469 15.18 3.19 20.53
C ARG A 469 15.16 4.48 19.71
N SER A 470 14.29 4.52 18.72
CA SER A 470 14.09 5.69 17.87
C SER A 470 12.70 6.26 18.13
N VAL A 471 12.59 6.94 19.27
CA VAL A 471 11.36 7.57 19.72
C VAL A 471 11.03 8.77 18.84
N LEU A 472 9.81 8.80 18.30
CA LEU A 472 9.29 9.93 17.52
C LEU A 472 8.40 10.81 18.39
N TYR A 473 7.51 10.20 19.17
CA TYR A 473 6.59 10.91 20.06
C TYR A 473 6.53 10.23 21.42
N ASP A 474 6.57 11.05 22.47
CA ASP A 474 6.38 10.62 23.84
C ASP A 474 4.94 10.93 24.28
N LEU A 475 4.20 9.89 24.67
CA LEU A 475 2.81 9.96 25.11
C LEU A 475 2.69 9.82 26.63
N THR A 476 3.82 9.76 27.34
CA THR A 476 3.88 9.48 28.79
C THR A 476 3.09 10.50 29.60
N ASP A 477 3.13 11.78 29.24
CA ASP A 477 2.42 12.85 29.94
C ASP A 477 0.89 12.70 29.86
N ALA A 478 0.38 12.05 28.82
CA ALA A 478 -1.05 11.79 28.64
C ALA A 478 -1.51 10.47 29.29
N PHE A 479 -0.59 9.69 29.87
CA PHE A 479 -0.89 8.38 30.43
C PHE A 479 -1.48 8.51 31.84
N SER A 480 -2.70 8.02 32.00
CA SER A 480 -3.41 7.89 33.26
C SER A 480 -3.23 6.47 33.80
N PRO A 481 -2.38 6.25 34.83
CA PRO A 481 -2.11 4.93 35.35
C PRO A 481 -3.29 4.38 36.15
N SER A 482 -3.51 3.06 36.05
CA SER A 482 -4.47 2.31 36.86
C SER A 482 -3.82 1.07 37.46
N LEU A 483 -4.50 0.39 38.40
CA LEU A 483 -3.99 -0.86 38.96
C LEU A 483 -3.79 -1.89 37.83
N GLY A 484 -2.54 -2.37 37.67
CA GLY A 484 -2.19 -3.34 36.64
C GLY A 484 -2.25 -2.80 35.20
N GLY A 485 -2.16 -1.49 34.98
CA GLY A 485 -2.27 -0.90 33.63
C GLY A 485 -2.46 0.61 33.58
N GLY A 486 -3.28 1.05 32.62
CA GLY A 486 -3.70 2.44 32.46
C GLY A 486 -4.24 2.72 31.05
N HIS A 487 -4.52 3.99 30.80
CA HIS A 487 -4.91 4.46 29.47
C HIS A 487 -4.26 5.80 29.17
N ALA A 488 -3.93 6.06 27.90
CA ALA A 488 -3.54 7.38 27.41
C ALA A 488 -4.48 7.77 26.27
N GLN A 489 -4.92 9.02 26.27
CA GLN A 489 -5.70 9.59 25.17
C GLN A 489 -5.22 11.02 24.91
N GLY A 490 -5.15 11.40 23.64
CA GLY A 490 -4.68 12.72 23.29
C GLY A 490 -4.63 12.98 21.80
N ILE A 491 -4.21 14.19 21.45
CA ILE A 491 -4.11 14.67 20.07
C ILE A 491 -2.68 15.12 19.80
N LEU A 492 -2.06 14.58 18.75
CA LEU A 492 -0.78 15.03 18.23
C LEU A 492 -1.03 16.00 17.07
N GLY A 493 -0.86 17.30 17.32
CA GLY A 493 -1.12 18.34 16.32
C GLY A 493 0.05 18.71 15.40
N ARG A 494 1.21 18.06 15.56
CA ARG A 494 2.44 18.37 14.82
C ARG A 494 3.06 17.12 14.21
N VAL A 495 2.24 16.29 13.57
CA VAL A 495 2.77 15.09 12.90
C VAL A 495 3.45 15.51 11.61
N GLU A 496 4.72 15.18 11.45
CA GLU A 496 5.46 15.48 10.22
C GLU A 496 4.97 14.63 9.04
N ALA A 497 5.10 15.13 7.80
CA ALA A 497 4.64 14.42 6.60
C ALA A 497 5.29 13.03 6.47
N ARG A 498 6.58 12.90 6.85
CA ARG A 498 7.29 11.62 6.87
C ARG A 498 6.69 10.66 7.90
N HIS A 499 6.31 11.13 9.08
CA HIS A 499 5.68 10.29 10.09
C HIS A 499 4.25 9.87 9.69
N ILE A 500 3.50 10.71 8.99
CA ILE A 500 2.21 10.33 8.38
C ILE A 500 2.42 9.24 7.32
N HIS A 501 3.43 9.40 6.47
CA HIS A 501 3.79 8.41 5.47
C HIS A 501 4.11 7.04 6.12
N MET A 502 5.02 7.02 7.09
CA MET A 502 5.40 5.82 7.84
C MET A 502 4.21 5.19 8.57
N LEU A 503 3.32 5.99 9.15
CA LEU A 503 2.10 5.52 9.81
C LEU A 503 1.20 4.77 8.83
N LEU A 504 0.97 5.33 7.64
CA LEU A 504 0.08 4.76 6.62
C LEU A 504 0.71 3.61 5.82
N GLN A 505 2.03 3.44 5.91
CA GLN A 505 2.80 2.28 5.43
C GLN A 505 3.00 1.19 6.49
N ASN A 506 2.39 1.35 7.67
CA ASN A 506 2.49 0.41 8.80
C ASN A 506 3.92 0.27 9.37
N GLU A 507 4.76 1.31 9.32
CA GLU A 507 6.17 1.23 9.75
C GLU A 507 6.42 1.71 11.18
N LEU A 508 5.39 2.28 11.82
CA LEU A 508 5.46 2.78 13.19
C LEU A 508 5.05 1.70 14.20
N PHE A 509 5.62 1.80 15.39
CA PHE A 509 5.40 0.91 16.53
C PHE A 509 5.00 1.72 17.75
N ILE A 510 4.23 1.11 18.64
CA ILE A 510 3.99 1.65 19.98
C ILE A 510 4.73 0.77 20.96
N ASN A 511 5.44 1.40 21.89
CA ASN A 511 6.20 0.74 22.94
C ASN A 511 5.74 1.23 24.31
N THR A 512 5.52 0.31 25.24
CA THR A 512 5.15 0.64 26.62
C THR A 512 6.24 0.17 27.56
N VAL A 513 6.72 1.09 28.38
CA VAL A 513 7.82 0.89 29.32
C VAL A 513 7.24 0.78 30.72
N THR A 514 7.71 -0.21 31.48
CA THR A 514 7.31 -0.41 32.88
C THR A 514 8.53 -0.32 33.78
N ALA A 515 8.32 -0.12 35.08
CA ALA A 515 9.42 0.04 36.05
C ALA A 515 10.38 -1.16 36.09
N THR A 516 9.88 -2.36 35.77
CA THR A 516 10.67 -3.60 35.68
C THR A 516 11.33 -3.82 34.33
N HIS A 517 10.80 -3.21 33.26
CA HIS A 517 11.27 -3.38 31.88
C HIS A 517 11.54 -2.00 31.25
N PRO A 518 12.72 -1.39 31.52
CA PRO A 518 13.05 -0.03 31.07
C PRO A 518 13.21 0.09 29.55
N ASP A 519 13.50 -1.01 28.86
CA ASP A 519 13.61 -1.05 27.40
C ASP A 519 12.25 -1.21 26.69
N GLY A 520 11.19 -1.57 27.43
CA GLY A 520 9.84 -1.82 26.92
C GLY A 520 9.36 -3.22 27.26
N GLU A 521 8.23 -3.33 27.96
CA GLU A 521 7.59 -4.61 28.28
C GLU A 521 6.68 -5.10 27.14
N LEU A 522 5.98 -4.17 26.48
CA LEU A 522 5.06 -4.46 25.39
C LEU A 522 5.40 -3.59 24.20
N ARG A 523 5.34 -4.20 23.02
CA ARG A 523 5.51 -3.50 21.75
C ARG A 523 4.54 -4.06 20.73
N GLY A 524 4.07 -3.20 19.82
CA GLY A 524 3.17 -3.60 18.76
C GLY A 524 3.28 -2.70 17.54
N GLN A 525 3.31 -3.28 16.35
CA GLN A 525 3.26 -2.56 15.08
C GLN A 525 1.90 -1.90 14.85
N ILE A 526 1.89 -0.63 14.48
CA ILE A 526 0.69 0.07 14.03
C ILE A 526 0.42 -0.36 12.60
N HIS A 527 -0.76 -0.91 12.36
CA HIS A 527 -1.18 -1.35 11.03
C HIS A 527 -2.64 -1.01 10.74
N SER A 528 -2.92 -0.82 9.45
CA SER A 528 -4.26 -0.54 8.94
C SER A 528 -5.10 -1.82 8.86
N LEU A 529 -6.16 -1.91 9.66
CA LEU A 529 -7.10 -3.02 9.65
C LEU A 529 -8.26 -2.73 8.69
N LEU A 530 -8.40 -3.58 7.68
CA LEU A 530 -9.41 -3.43 6.62
C LEU A 530 -10.83 -3.39 7.20
N TYR A 531 -11.65 -2.47 6.70
CA TYR A 531 -13.05 -2.37 7.13
C TYR A 531 -13.86 -3.66 6.86
N GLY A 532 -14.22 -4.37 7.93
CA GLY A 532 -14.99 -5.63 7.88
C GLY A 532 -16.52 -5.47 7.92
N GLY A 533 -17.04 -4.24 7.88
CA GLY A 533 -18.48 -3.95 7.99
C GLY A 533 -18.97 -3.76 9.43
N LEU A 534 -18.06 -3.68 10.39
CA LEU A 534 -18.35 -3.43 11.81
C LEU A 534 -18.13 -1.96 12.15
N ASP A 535 -19.20 -1.23 12.44
CA ASP A 535 -19.12 0.20 12.76
C ASP A 535 -18.53 0.48 14.15
N ALA A 536 -18.65 -0.48 15.09
CA ALA A 536 -18.09 -0.38 16.42
C ALA A 536 -16.59 -0.07 16.42
N ARG A 537 -15.82 -0.53 15.41
CA ARG A 537 -14.38 -0.24 15.30
C ARG A 537 -14.04 1.24 15.16
N ARG A 538 -14.97 2.05 14.66
CA ARG A 538 -14.75 3.48 14.43
C ARG A 538 -15.10 4.35 15.62
N HIS A 539 -15.88 3.82 16.57
CA HIS A 539 -16.48 4.60 17.64
C HIS A 539 -16.13 4.07 19.04
N GLU A 540 -15.76 2.79 19.15
CA GLU A 540 -15.56 2.12 20.44
C GLU A 540 -14.15 1.53 20.55
N MET A 541 -13.58 1.62 21.76
CA MET A 541 -12.33 0.96 22.09
C MET A 541 -12.52 -0.55 22.20
N PRO A 542 -11.59 -1.36 21.68
CA PRO A 542 -11.71 -2.81 21.74
C PRO A 542 -11.47 -3.33 23.16
N PHE A 543 -12.06 -4.48 23.47
CA PHE A 543 -11.81 -5.22 24.69
C PHE A 543 -10.43 -5.88 24.65
N LEU A 544 -9.65 -5.73 25.72
CA LEU A 544 -8.32 -6.29 25.83
C LEU A 544 -8.37 -7.80 26.16
N LEU A 545 -7.55 -8.59 25.47
CA LEU A 545 -7.35 -10.01 25.70
C LEU A 545 -5.93 -10.21 26.25
N ALA A 546 -5.84 -10.44 27.56
CA ALA A 546 -4.59 -10.64 28.29
C ALA A 546 -4.53 -12.04 28.90
N GLY A 547 -3.36 -12.67 28.89
CA GLY A 547 -3.13 -13.90 29.66
C GLY A 547 -3.37 -13.70 31.16
N GLN A 548 -3.10 -12.49 31.68
CA GLN A 548 -3.34 -12.12 33.07
C GLN A 548 -4.83 -12.07 33.46
N PHE A 549 -5.74 -11.94 32.50
CA PHE A 549 -7.19 -11.95 32.74
C PHE A 549 -7.80 -13.35 32.78
N VAL A 550 -7.01 -14.37 32.46
CA VAL A 550 -7.42 -15.77 32.55
C VAL A 550 -7.41 -16.20 34.01
N SER A 551 -8.34 -17.08 34.40
CA SER A 551 -8.34 -17.73 35.72
C SER A 551 -8.03 -19.22 35.57
N PRO A 552 -6.90 -19.73 36.09
CA PRO A 552 -5.78 -18.96 36.69
C PRO A 552 -4.99 -18.15 35.63
N PRO A 553 -4.25 -17.09 36.05
CA PRO A 553 -3.47 -16.27 35.11
C PRO A 553 -2.46 -17.08 34.31
N VAL A 554 -2.33 -16.75 33.03
CA VAL A 554 -1.46 -17.48 32.09
C VAL A 554 -0.34 -16.57 31.61
N TRP A 555 0.90 -16.99 31.87
CA TRP A 555 2.11 -16.33 31.39
C TRP A 555 2.33 -16.67 29.93
N THR A 556 1.78 -15.85 29.04
CA THR A 556 1.92 -15.98 27.60
C THR A 556 2.60 -14.74 27.02
N SER A 557 3.26 -14.90 25.87
CA SER A 557 3.74 -13.79 25.06
C SER A 557 2.67 -13.21 24.14
N ALA A 558 1.54 -13.92 24.01
CA ALA A 558 0.44 -13.52 23.14
C ALA A 558 -0.46 -12.49 23.81
N ALA A 559 -0.95 -11.56 23.00
CA ALA A 559 -1.86 -10.51 23.39
C ALA A 559 -2.92 -10.31 22.30
N GLY A 560 -4.07 -9.75 22.63
CA GLY A 560 -5.10 -9.49 21.63
C GLY A 560 -6.04 -8.39 22.05
N HIS A 561 -6.85 -7.96 21.10
CA HIS A 561 -8.03 -7.16 21.40
C HIS A 561 -9.22 -7.63 20.55
N ALA A 562 -10.43 -7.27 20.96
CA ALA A 562 -11.65 -7.68 20.31
C ALA A 562 -12.69 -6.56 20.24
N TRP A 563 -13.31 -6.39 19.08
CA TRP A 563 -14.56 -5.64 18.93
C TRP A 563 -15.72 -6.59 18.90
N VAL A 564 -16.82 -6.17 19.52
CA VAL A 564 -18.02 -6.96 19.65
C VAL A 564 -19.21 -6.01 19.56
N SER A 565 -20.13 -6.28 18.64
CA SER A 565 -21.35 -5.49 18.51
C SER A 565 -22.52 -6.38 18.12
N VAL A 566 -23.71 -6.00 18.53
CA VAL A 566 -24.95 -6.70 18.16
C VAL A 566 -25.73 -5.81 17.21
N ASP A 567 -26.17 -6.34 16.07
CA ASP A 567 -26.98 -5.59 15.11
C ASP A 567 -28.48 -5.56 15.48
N GLU A 568 -29.26 -4.77 14.76
CA GLU A 568 -30.73 -4.65 14.95
C GLU A 568 -31.47 -5.97 14.66
N GLN A 569 -30.87 -6.85 13.87
CA GLN A 569 -31.38 -8.20 13.59
C GLN A 569 -30.90 -9.23 14.62
N CYS A 570 -30.26 -8.75 15.69
CA CYS A 570 -29.82 -9.57 16.80
C CYS A 570 -28.70 -10.58 16.47
N HIS A 571 -27.91 -10.30 15.44
CA HIS A 571 -26.67 -11.00 15.16
C HIS A 571 -25.51 -10.40 15.95
N LEU A 572 -24.73 -11.27 16.59
CA LEU A 572 -23.47 -10.92 17.19
C LEU A 572 -22.39 -10.86 16.11
N HIS A 573 -21.79 -9.70 15.93
CA HIS A 573 -20.60 -9.52 15.12
C HIS A 573 -19.42 -9.34 16.05
N TYR A 574 -18.36 -10.10 15.82
CA TYR A 574 -17.11 -9.92 16.54
C TYR A 574 -15.95 -9.85 15.56
N GLU A 575 -14.93 -9.09 15.92
CA GLU A 575 -13.63 -9.22 15.32
C GLU A 575 -12.55 -9.24 16.38
N ILE A 576 -11.63 -10.19 16.25
CA ILE A 576 -10.53 -10.39 17.18
C ILE A 576 -9.23 -10.23 16.42
N VAL A 577 -8.31 -9.43 16.95
CA VAL A 577 -6.94 -9.32 16.47
C VAL A 577 -6.00 -9.79 17.57
N VAL A 578 -5.07 -10.67 17.21
CA VAL A 578 -4.10 -11.25 18.13
C VAL A 578 -2.69 -11.05 17.60
N ASN A 579 -1.77 -10.88 18.53
CA ASN A 579 -0.34 -10.75 18.28
C ASN A 579 0.45 -11.64 19.25
N GLY A 580 1.67 -12.03 18.88
CA GLY A 580 2.58 -12.75 19.76
C GLY A 580 2.28 -14.23 20.00
N LEU A 581 1.54 -14.86 19.08
CA LEU A 581 1.41 -16.31 19.03
C LEU A 581 2.73 -16.91 18.54
N SER A 582 3.42 -17.70 19.39
CA SER A 582 4.74 -18.25 19.07
C SER A 582 4.69 -19.14 17.83
N LYS A 583 5.60 -18.88 16.87
CA LYS A 583 5.84 -19.74 15.69
C LYS A 583 7.21 -20.44 15.76
N SER A 584 7.59 -21.07 16.87
CA SER A 584 8.93 -21.69 16.90
C SER A 584 9.01 -23.05 17.62
N ASP A 585 9.78 -23.91 16.96
CA ASP A 585 10.62 -24.99 17.50
C ASP A 585 10.06 -26.41 17.66
N ASP A 586 9.27 -26.89 16.70
CA ASP A 586 9.31 -28.32 16.38
C ASP A 586 9.23 -28.56 14.86
N LEU A 587 10.33 -29.06 14.31
CA LEU A 587 10.52 -29.51 12.92
C LEU A 587 9.61 -30.70 12.54
N THR A 588 8.73 -31.13 13.42
CA THR A 588 7.72 -32.16 13.17
C THR A 588 6.53 -31.88 14.07
N ILE A 589 5.52 -31.16 13.58
CA ILE A 589 4.08 -31.34 13.83
C ILE A 589 3.39 -30.14 13.17
N ASN A 590 2.56 -30.43 12.18
CA ASN A 590 1.55 -29.51 11.64
C ASN A 590 0.46 -29.25 12.72
N ALA A 591 0.81 -28.61 13.83
CA ALA A 591 -0.14 -28.22 14.87
C ALA A 591 -0.83 -26.94 14.44
N HIS A 592 -2.05 -27.12 13.97
CA HIS A 592 -3.03 -26.09 13.67
C HIS A 592 -3.15 -25.09 14.83
N LEU A 593 -2.64 -23.87 14.64
CA LEU A 593 -2.84 -22.76 15.56
C LEU A 593 -4.34 -22.42 15.59
N HIS A 594 -5.05 -22.83 16.63
CA HIS A 594 -6.46 -22.48 16.86
C HIS A 594 -6.53 -21.35 17.89
N GLY A 595 -6.79 -20.12 17.44
CA GLY A 595 -7.31 -19.11 18.37
C GLY A 595 -8.71 -19.53 18.82
N LEU A 596 -8.91 -19.76 20.11
CA LEU A 596 -10.21 -20.11 20.70
C LEU A 596 -10.76 -18.88 21.41
N ALA A 597 -11.90 -18.36 20.95
CA ALA A 597 -12.66 -17.34 21.67
C ALA A 597 -13.82 -18.01 22.40
N GLU A 598 -13.82 -17.92 23.73
CA GLU A 598 -14.90 -18.42 24.58
C GLU A 598 -15.82 -17.27 24.98
N ILE A 599 -17.13 -17.44 24.73
CA ILE A 599 -18.16 -16.65 25.41
C ILE A 599 -18.48 -17.33 26.72
N VAL A 600 -18.24 -16.64 27.83
CA VAL A 600 -18.66 -17.07 29.16
C VAL A 600 -19.97 -16.37 29.51
N ASP A 601 -21.01 -17.17 29.70
CA ASP A 601 -22.31 -16.74 30.20
C ASP A 601 -22.25 -16.64 31.73
N MET A 602 -22.56 -15.46 32.28
CA MET A 602 -22.70 -15.25 33.73
C MET A 602 -24.17 -15.11 34.07
N ASP A 603 -24.84 -16.24 34.30
CA ASP A 603 -26.07 -16.28 35.07
C ASP A 603 -25.74 -16.41 36.57
N ASP A 604 -26.57 -15.84 37.45
CA ASP A 604 -26.46 -15.96 38.93
C ASP A 604 -26.60 -17.41 39.44
N SER A 605 -26.90 -18.37 38.56
CA SER A 605 -26.92 -19.80 38.86
C SER A 605 -25.62 -20.46 38.41
N SER A 606 -25.04 -21.29 39.27
CA SER A 606 -23.71 -21.92 39.26
C SER A 606 -23.32 -22.80 38.05
N THR A 607 -23.90 -22.63 36.86
CA THR A 607 -23.55 -23.38 35.65
C THR A 607 -23.17 -22.43 34.51
N ASN A 608 -21.88 -22.09 34.44
CA ASN A 608 -21.29 -21.31 33.34
C ASN A 608 -21.41 -22.11 32.03
N HIS A 609 -22.31 -21.70 31.13
CA HIS A 609 -22.38 -22.26 29.79
C HIS A 609 -21.28 -21.64 28.94
N LYS A 610 -20.31 -22.46 28.52
CA LYS A 610 -19.20 -22.05 27.65
C LYS A 610 -19.57 -22.33 26.21
N ARG A 611 -19.59 -21.31 25.35
CA ARG A 611 -19.74 -21.50 23.90
C ARG A 611 -18.45 -21.12 23.21
N LEU A 612 -17.86 -22.09 22.50
CA LEU A 612 -16.71 -21.86 21.64
C LEU A 612 -17.19 -21.19 20.35
N LEU A 613 -16.66 -19.99 20.05
CA LEU A 613 -17.11 -19.22 18.91
C LEU A 613 -16.61 -19.77 17.58
N THR A 614 -15.29 -19.96 17.44
CA THR A 614 -14.64 -20.66 16.32
C THR A 614 -13.15 -20.82 16.62
N GLY A 615 -12.51 -21.84 16.02
CA GLY A 615 -11.05 -21.93 15.90
C GLY A 615 -10.60 -21.23 14.62
N PHE A 616 -9.50 -20.47 14.67
CA PHE A 616 -9.03 -19.71 13.51
C PHE A 616 -7.54 -19.75 13.24
N TYR A 617 -7.21 -19.67 11.95
CA TYR A 617 -5.85 -19.61 11.44
C TYR A 617 -5.46 -18.15 11.14
N GLY A 618 -4.37 -17.66 11.74
CA GLY A 618 -3.83 -16.31 11.51
C GLY A 618 -3.99 -15.36 12.69
N SER A 619 -3.77 -14.06 12.45
CA SER A 619 -3.81 -13.01 13.48
C SER A 619 -5.17 -12.33 13.63
N GLN A 620 -6.17 -12.70 12.82
CA GLN A 620 -7.46 -11.99 12.73
C GLN A 620 -8.63 -12.94 12.48
N VAL A 621 -9.79 -12.67 13.09
CA VAL A 621 -11.07 -13.33 12.77
C VAL A 621 -12.20 -12.35 12.84
N GLY A 622 -13.11 -12.43 11.87
CA GLY A 622 -14.48 -11.94 12.03
C GLY A 622 -15.51 -13.01 11.67
N TYR A 623 -16.58 -13.11 12.45
CA TYR A 623 -17.72 -13.99 12.16
C TYR A 623 -19.03 -13.37 12.67
N TYR A 624 -20.17 -13.89 12.19
CA TYR A 624 -21.51 -13.49 12.64
C TYR A 624 -22.24 -14.70 13.22
N THR A 625 -22.94 -14.53 14.34
CA THR A 625 -23.73 -15.63 14.95
C THR A 625 -25.11 -15.17 15.40
N ASP A 626 -26.13 -15.99 15.14
CA ASP A 626 -27.49 -15.77 15.63
C ASP A 626 -27.58 -16.13 17.12
N SER A 627 -27.57 -15.15 18.02
CA SER A 627 -28.04 -15.27 19.42
C SER A 627 -27.79 -13.98 20.22
N CYS A 628 -28.87 -13.28 20.59
CA CYS A 628 -28.86 -11.91 21.10
C CYS A 628 -29.16 -11.77 22.61
N ASN A 629 -29.41 -12.87 23.31
CA ASN A 629 -30.08 -12.80 24.63
C ASN A 629 -29.15 -12.82 25.86
N ARG A 630 -27.84 -12.56 25.76
CA ARG A 630 -26.92 -12.86 26.87
C ARG A 630 -25.79 -11.84 27.04
N LYS A 631 -25.33 -11.64 28.29
CA LYS A 631 -24.10 -10.88 28.59
C LYS A 631 -22.91 -11.68 28.05
N ILE A 632 -22.07 -11.04 27.25
CA ILE A 632 -20.96 -11.70 26.54
C ILE A 632 -19.64 -11.15 27.09
N CYS A 633 -18.83 -12.01 27.70
CA CYS A 633 -17.46 -11.70 28.08
C CYS A 633 -16.48 -12.59 27.31
N PHE A 634 -15.51 -11.97 26.65
CA PHE A 634 -14.39 -12.64 25.98
C PHE A 634 -13.20 -12.70 26.95
N ALA A 635 -12.81 -13.91 27.39
CA ALA A 635 -11.87 -14.07 28.49
C ALA A 635 -10.61 -14.89 28.15
N LYS A 636 -10.51 -15.50 26.96
CA LYS A 636 -9.35 -16.34 26.58
C LYS A 636 -8.99 -16.21 25.11
N SER A 637 -7.68 -16.15 24.86
CA SER A 637 -7.02 -16.66 23.67
C SER A 637 -5.94 -17.64 24.15
N TYR A 638 -5.93 -18.85 23.60
CA TYR A 638 -4.91 -19.85 23.90
C TYR A 638 -4.16 -20.26 22.63
N SER A 639 -2.87 -20.54 22.77
CA SER A 639 -2.20 -21.60 22.01
C SER A 639 -2.39 -22.89 22.80
N GLY A 640 -3.31 -23.77 22.41
CA GLY A 640 -3.51 -25.06 23.05
C GLY A 640 -2.75 -26.17 22.33
N GLU A 641 -1.82 -26.82 23.01
CA GLU A 641 -1.40 -28.20 22.69
C GLU A 641 -2.55 -29.14 23.06
N SER A 642 -2.88 -30.08 22.16
CA SER A 642 -3.78 -31.21 22.43
C SER A 642 -2.98 -32.51 22.43
#